data_AF-A0A0C1QPI8-F1
#
_entry.id   AF-A0A0C1QPI8-F1
#
_cell.length_a   1.000
_cell.length_b   1.000
_cell.length_c   1.000
_cell.angle_alpha   90.00
_cell.angle_beta   90.00
_cell.angle_gamma   90.00
#
_symmetry.space_group_name_H-M   'P 1'
#
loop_
_entity.id
_entity.type
_entity.pdbx_description
1 polymer ?
#
loop_
_entity_poly.entity_id
_entity_poly.type
_entity_poly.pdbx_seq_one_letter_code
_entity_poly.pdbx_strand_id
1 'polypeptide(L)'
;MKYLYGISALALIAMHNAYALPKPTGSFYFQPSTITVGQNSTLRWYIRNATSCKNQWGTEIGTHGAYTTTPSVGVTEYKFTCSGSGGSTIFKAVRTVKPHPLPTAYFAYSPRSAEVGTPITLRWSTQHATSCKNPWGTEIGTSGSYTFTSNKSGTVSYNFKCSGQGGSTTTSASYTLTPAAKPTITNLHYSPQTAYIGQRQTLSFNYNHASKCYAYNHAGNEVIYYQGEQKNGSYQWTSPPRSSLVNNDELEVFCQGRGGVTQGLTHYRVKEHPTVSNLKEAFMARKPTRWLDNIHCDTEVIIDGRKQKVCDVKLMYNAWLGIDGLLDLYLASGDKTLVELALQLSEQYKSTGQDHNGDGYLDWFSTPLYEYNGKMYDHDHYEWRAGSGVARTAAVILDDPNLANLHDRATHLQAFAEQHIWEKWYAKSNQFNNLRVTHFIGRVGTIALFLNKHSSNQTLKNQYENFIKQKGQILKSALEYVTTNQANAYNIRCYAPSDHSSQDCATASLPIQGTIDVSHAGDTVSFIIEAYLAGGFGVFDQQDIIRLSNTVKKLIISDSDQKFRSNVCSIDTCSYNRGTDPYYRNIGAYQSQWAKLAQFDPALLDIYLYWLSTQGINVSPKGEPEILINQAQRLPGGYGSPNIFANIALAVVKAQ
;
A
#
# COMPACT_ATOMS: atom_id res chain seq x y z
N MET A 1 3.21 -65.41 -137.71
CA MET A 1 2.86 -64.97 -139.07
C MET A 1 1.93 -63.78 -138.98
N LYS A 2 2.37 -62.70 -139.61
CA LYS A 2 1.59 -61.73 -140.38
C LYS A 2 0.48 -60.86 -139.74
N TYR A 3 0.75 -59.54 -139.83
CA TYR A 3 -0.11 -58.46 -140.38
C TYR A 3 -1.41 -58.10 -139.64
N LEU A 4 -1.90 -56.87 -139.56
CA LEU A 4 -1.46 -55.49 -139.83
C LEU A 4 -2.74 -54.63 -139.58
N TYR A 5 -2.59 -53.44 -138.99
CA TYR A 5 -3.32 -52.18 -139.29
C TYR A 5 -4.78 -51.96 -138.85
N GLY A 6 -5.00 -50.82 -138.16
CA GLY A 6 -5.58 -49.66 -138.84
C GLY A 6 -6.77 -48.91 -138.19
N ILE A 7 -6.57 -47.59 -138.01
CA ILE A 7 -7.53 -46.46 -138.23
C ILE A 7 -8.51 -46.14 -137.07
N SER A 8 -8.32 -45.01 -136.34
CA SER A 8 -8.96 -43.65 -136.46
C SER A 8 -10.44 -43.58 -136.00
N ALA A 9 -11.07 -42.53 -135.46
CA ALA A 9 -10.75 -41.19 -134.98
C ALA A 9 -11.98 -40.66 -134.17
N LEU A 10 -11.74 -39.82 -133.14
CA LEU A 10 -12.57 -38.72 -132.58
C LEU A 10 -14.04 -38.90 -132.06
N ALA A 11 -14.16 -38.62 -130.74
CA ALA A 11 -15.14 -37.77 -130.01
C ALA A 11 -16.60 -38.24 -129.68
N LEU A 12 -16.90 -38.50 -128.39
CA LEU A 12 -17.69 -37.65 -127.45
C LEU A 12 -18.14 -38.39 -126.15
N ILE A 13 -17.61 -37.94 -125.00
CA ILE A 13 -18.16 -37.78 -123.62
C ILE A 13 -19.17 -38.80 -123.05
N ALA A 14 -18.82 -39.49 -121.94
CA ALA A 14 -19.47 -39.41 -120.61
C ALA A 14 -19.18 -40.62 -119.69
N MET A 15 -18.72 -40.32 -118.47
CA MET A 15 -18.77 -41.11 -117.22
C MET A 15 -18.13 -42.51 -117.18
N HIS A 16 -16.88 -42.57 -116.71
CA HIS A 16 -16.37 -43.70 -115.93
C HIS A 16 -15.93 -43.19 -114.56
N ASN A 17 -16.86 -43.11 -113.61
CA ASN A 17 -16.50 -43.15 -112.20
C ASN A 17 -16.28 -44.63 -111.84
N ALA A 18 -15.02 -45.02 -111.69
CA ALA A 18 -14.68 -46.27 -111.02
C ALA A 18 -15.16 -46.16 -109.56
N TYR A 19 -16.27 -46.82 -109.20
CA TYR A 19 -16.62 -47.02 -107.80
C TYR A 19 -15.58 -47.95 -107.18
N ALA A 20 -14.59 -47.39 -106.48
CA ALA A 20 -13.69 -48.16 -105.65
C ALA A 20 -14.53 -48.87 -104.57
N LEU A 21 -14.48 -50.20 -104.53
CA LEU A 21 -15.17 -50.98 -103.50
C LEU A 21 -14.63 -50.57 -102.11
N PRO A 22 -15.51 -50.33 -101.11
CA PRO A 22 -15.08 -49.82 -99.82
C PRO A 22 -14.23 -50.87 -99.08
N LYS A 23 -13.07 -50.44 -98.56
CA LYS A 23 -12.24 -51.26 -97.67
C LYS A 23 -12.99 -51.61 -96.37
N PRO A 24 -12.59 -52.68 -95.66
CA PRO A 24 -13.10 -52.99 -94.34
C PRO A 24 -13.04 -51.80 -93.37
N THR A 25 -14.15 -51.50 -92.71
CA THR A 25 -14.28 -50.36 -91.79
C THR A 25 -15.04 -50.77 -90.52
N GLY A 26 -14.47 -50.46 -89.36
CA GLY A 26 -15.03 -50.79 -88.05
C GLY A 26 -14.00 -50.58 -86.96
N SER A 27 -14.16 -51.22 -85.81
CA SER A 27 -13.19 -51.11 -84.72
C SER A 27 -13.01 -52.42 -83.93
N PHE A 28 -11.81 -52.57 -83.38
CA PHE A 28 -11.51 -53.46 -82.27
C PHE A 28 -11.18 -52.59 -81.06
N TYR A 29 -11.76 -52.88 -79.91
CA TYR A 29 -11.44 -52.13 -78.69
C TYR A 29 -11.63 -52.98 -77.44
N PHE A 30 -10.85 -52.67 -76.41
CA PHE A 30 -11.03 -53.24 -75.08
C PHE A 30 -11.98 -52.38 -74.25
N GLN A 31 -12.88 -53.03 -73.51
CA GLN A 31 -13.81 -52.37 -72.61
C GLN A 31 -13.81 -53.06 -71.23
N PRO A 32 -13.36 -52.37 -70.18
CA PRO A 32 -12.54 -51.15 -70.21
C PRO A 32 -11.14 -51.40 -70.81
N SER A 33 -10.58 -50.40 -71.51
CA SER A 33 -9.23 -50.46 -72.11
C SER A 33 -8.10 -50.19 -71.12
N THR A 34 -8.42 -49.69 -69.93
CA THR A 34 -7.48 -49.55 -68.81
C THR A 34 -8.07 -50.17 -67.56
N ILE A 35 -7.34 -51.08 -66.92
CA ILE A 35 -7.74 -51.80 -65.71
C ILE A 35 -6.60 -51.87 -64.69
N THR A 36 -6.92 -52.17 -63.43
CA THR A 36 -5.92 -52.60 -62.42
C THR A 36 -5.80 -54.12 -62.47
N VAL A 37 -4.63 -54.66 -62.16
CA VAL A 37 -4.40 -56.12 -62.10
C VAL A 37 -5.47 -56.83 -61.25
N GLY A 38 -5.94 -57.98 -61.73
CA GLY A 38 -7.04 -58.74 -61.12
C GLY A 38 -8.45 -58.36 -61.60
N GLN A 39 -8.62 -57.23 -62.32
CA GLN A 39 -9.89 -56.87 -62.95
C GLN A 39 -10.03 -57.48 -64.35
N ASN A 40 -11.28 -57.66 -64.80
CA ASN A 40 -11.60 -58.19 -66.13
C ASN A 40 -11.58 -57.09 -67.21
N SER A 41 -11.11 -57.42 -68.41
CA SER A 41 -11.24 -56.57 -69.61
C SER A 41 -11.72 -57.39 -70.81
N THR A 42 -12.68 -56.83 -71.56
CA THR A 42 -13.34 -57.52 -72.68
C THR A 42 -12.96 -56.87 -74.00
N LEU A 43 -12.32 -57.63 -74.92
CA LEU A 43 -12.15 -57.23 -76.31
C LEU A 43 -13.48 -57.33 -77.03
N ARG A 44 -13.88 -56.30 -77.79
CA ARG A 44 -15.08 -56.28 -78.65
C ARG A 44 -14.73 -55.79 -80.04
N TRP A 45 -15.38 -56.34 -81.05
CA TRP A 45 -15.20 -55.89 -82.43
C TRP A 45 -16.46 -56.04 -83.27
N TYR A 46 -16.55 -55.17 -84.27
CA TYR A 46 -17.58 -55.21 -85.31
C TYR A 46 -17.04 -54.50 -86.56
N ILE A 47 -16.86 -55.25 -87.65
CA ILE A 47 -16.22 -54.78 -88.89
C ILE A 47 -17.19 -54.93 -90.07
N ARG A 48 -17.48 -53.83 -90.74
CA ARG A 48 -18.29 -53.77 -91.97
C ARG A 48 -17.39 -53.91 -93.20
N ASN A 49 -17.94 -54.42 -94.30
CA ASN A 49 -17.25 -54.63 -95.59
C ASN A 49 -16.04 -55.60 -95.51
N ALA A 50 -15.95 -56.42 -94.46
CA ALA A 50 -15.05 -57.58 -94.36
C ALA A 50 -15.86 -58.87 -94.51
N THR A 51 -15.28 -59.89 -95.13
CA THR A 51 -15.81 -61.27 -95.15
C THR A 51 -15.08 -62.17 -94.16
N SER A 52 -13.86 -61.80 -93.73
CA SER A 52 -13.06 -62.52 -92.74
C SER A 52 -12.20 -61.56 -91.91
N CYS A 53 -11.93 -61.92 -90.67
CA CYS A 53 -11.03 -61.23 -89.78
C CYS A 53 -10.19 -62.24 -89.00
N LYS A 54 -8.87 -62.04 -88.99
CA LYS A 54 -7.91 -62.89 -88.29
C LYS A 54 -7.16 -62.12 -87.22
N ASN A 55 -6.86 -62.78 -86.10
CA ASN A 55 -5.94 -62.23 -85.11
C ASN A 55 -4.48 -62.31 -85.60
N GLN A 56 -3.56 -61.71 -84.84
CA GLN A 56 -2.13 -61.64 -85.17
C GLN A 56 -1.40 -62.99 -85.27
N TRP A 57 -2.04 -64.09 -84.83
CA TRP A 57 -1.51 -65.45 -84.99
C TRP A 57 -2.16 -66.21 -86.15
N GLY A 58 -2.98 -65.53 -86.95
CA GLY A 58 -3.63 -66.10 -88.15
C GLY A 58 -4.94 -66.84 -87.89
N THR A 59 -5.45 -66.87 -86.64
CA THR A 59 -6.72 -67.51 -86.30
C THR A 59 -7.91 -66.67 -86.77
N GLU A 60 -8.86 -67.28 -87.47
CA GLU A 60 -10.12 -66.64 -87.87
C GLU A 60 -11.00 -66.38 -86.64
N ILE A 61 -11.48 -65.15 -86.49
CA ILE A 61 -12.31 -64.71 -85.35
C ILE A 61 -13.68 -64.17 -85.78
N GLY A 62 -13.95 -64.13 -87.09
CA GLY A 62 -15.19 -63.56 -87.64
C GLY A 62 -15.25 -62.04 -87.55
N THR A 63 -16.24 -61.44 -88.21
CA THR A 63 -16.34 -59.99 -88.38
C THR A 63 -16.93 -59.24 -87.18
N HIS A 64 -17.47 -59.96 -86.18
CA HIS A 64 -17.93 -59.42 -84.91
C HIS A 64 -17.79 -60.41 -83.76
N GLY A 65 -17.60 -59.93 -82.53
CA GLY A 65 -17.50 -60.79 -81.35
C GLY A 65 -17.05 -60.09 -80.06
N ALA A 66 -16.92 -60.87 -78.98
CA ALA A 66 -16.41 -60.41 -77.69
C ALA A 66 -15.60 -61.50 -76.94
N TYR A 67 -14.56 -61.11 -76.20
CA TYR A 67 -13.71 -62.03 -75.41
C TYR A 67 -13.17 -61.36 -74.12
N THR A 68 -13.42 -61.96 -72.96
CA THR A 68 -13.05 -61.42 -71.63
C THR A 68 -11.82 -62.11 -71.04
N THR A 69 -10.89 -61.33 -70.45
CA THR A 69 -9.65 -61.84 -69.84
C THR A 69 -9.29 -61.13 -68.53
N THR A 70 -8.53 -61.80 -67.66
CA THR A 70 -7.84 -61.25 -66.48
C THR A 70 -6.32 -61.22 -66.71
N PRO A 71 -5.81 -60.19 -67.39
CA PRO A 71 -4.41 -60.10 -67.80
C PRO A 71 -3.45 -59.67 -66.68
N SER A 72 -2.16 -59.94 -66.86
CA SER A 72 -1.07 -59.42 -66.04
C SER A 72 -0.76 -57.94 -66.34
N VAL A 73 -0.01 -57.28 -65.46
CA VAL A 73 0.42 -55.87 -65.60
C VAL A 73 1.18 -55.64 -66.91
N GLY A 74 0.92 -54.52 -67.57
CA GLY A 74 1.59 -54.12 -68.81
C GLY A 74 0.67 -53.50 -69.86
N VAL A 75 1.25 -53.03 -70.96
CA VAL A 75 0.51 -52.59 -72.14
C VAL A 75 0.54 -53.71 -73.18
N THR A 76 -0.62 -54.11 -73.67
CA THR A 76 -0.75 -55.14 -74.70
C THR A 76 -1.46 -54.55 -75.92
N GLU A 77 -0.81 -54.58 -77.08
CA GLU A 77 -1.41 -54.28 -78.38
C GLU A 77 -1.70 -55.58 -79.13
N TYR A 78 -2.93 -55.75 -79.59
CA TYR A 78 -3.32 -56.82 -80.51
C TYR A 78 -3.59 -56.26 -81.90
N LYS A 79 -3.07 -56.94 -82.92
CA LYS A 79 -3.32 -56.63 -84.33
C LYS A 79 -4.32 -57.62 -84.93
N PHE A 80 -5.24 -57.12 -85.75
CA PHE A 80 -6.27 -57.91 -86.41
C PHE A 80 -6.31 -57.53 -87.89
N THR A 81 -6.21 -58.51 -88.77
CA THR A 81 -6.23 -58.32 -90.22
C THR A 81 -7.60 -58.74 -90.75
N CYS A 82 -8.36 -57.80 -91.31
CA CYS A 82 -9.67 -58.07 -91.88
C CYS A 82 -9.66 -57.85 -93.39
N SER A 83 -10.22 -58.79 -94.14
CA SER A 83 -10.22 -58.79 -95.61
C SER A 83 -11.64 -58.83 -96.16
N GLY A 84 -11.87 -58.10 -97.25
CA GLY A 84 -13.13 -58.08 -98.01
C GLY A 84 -12.88 -57.75 -99.48
N SER A 85 -13.95 -57.60 -100.27
CA SER A 85 -13.86 -57.36 -101.72
C SER A 85 -13.16 -56.04 -102.09
N GLY A 86 -13.15 -55.05 -101.18
CA GLY A 86 -12.40 -53.80 -101.33
C GLY A 86 -10.92 -53.85 -100.88
N GLY A 87 -10.42 -55.03 -100.46
CA GLY A 87 -9.05 -55.24 -99.99
C GLY A 87 -8.95 -55.59 -98.49
N SER A 88 -7.75 -55.45 -97.92
CA SER A 88 -7.45 -55.79 -96.52
C SER A 88 -7.08 -54.56 -95.69
N THR A 89 -7.56 -54.51 -94.45
CA THR A 89 -7.29 -53.46 -93.45
C THR A 89 -6.79 -54.11 -92.15
N ILE A 90 -5.75 -53.53 -91.55
CA ILE A 90 -5.26 -53.93 -90.22
C ILE A 90 -5.85 -53.00 -89.16
N PHE A 91 -6.52 -53.58 -88.18
CA PHE A 91 -7.01 -52.91 -86.98
C PHE A 91 -6.13 -53.23 -85.77
N LYS A 92 -6.14 -52.34 -84.80
CA LYS A 92 -5.41 -52.49 -83.54
C LYS A 92 -6.36 -52.29 -82.36
N ALA A 93 -6.18 -53.09 -81.32
CA ALA A 93 -6.76 -52.83 -80.01
C ALA A 93 -5.66 -52.85 -78.95
N VAL A 94 -5.64 -51.82 -78.12
CA VAL A 94 -4.67 -51.68 -77.04
C VAL A 94 -5.40 -51.74 -75.70
N ARG A 95 -4.80 -52.44 -74.74
CA ARG A 95 -5.20 -52.41 -73.34
C ARG A 95 -4.00 -52.15 -72.44
N THR A 96 -4.23 -51.41 -71.37
CA THR A 96 -3.25 -51.13 -70.33
C THR A 96 -3.72 -51.72 -68.99
N VAL A 97 -2.88 -52.52 -68.35
CA VAL A 97 -3.13 -53.09 -67.02
C VAL A 97 -2.15 -52.45 -66.05
N LYS A 98 -2.67 -51.67 -65.10
CA LYS A 98 -1.89 -50.99 -64.06
C LYS A 98 -1.67 -51.92 -62.86
N PRO A 99 -0.51 -51.86 -62.18
CA PRO A 99 -0.33 -52.55 -60.90
C PRO A 99 -1.22 -51.92 -59.82
N HIS A 100 -1.37 -52.60 -58.68
CA HIS A 100 -1.97 -51.97 -57.50
C HIS A 100 -1.16 -50.75 -57.08
N PRO A 101 -1.80 -49.65 -56.64
CA PRO A 101 -1.10 -48.50 -56.11
C PRO A 101 -0.31 -48.89 -54.84
N LEU A 102 0.90 -48.35 -54.69
CA LEU A 102 1.63 -48.46 -53.43
C LEU A 102 0.84 -47.78 -52.32
N PRO A 103 0.86 -48.31 -51.08
CA PRO A 103 0.28 -47.62 -49.95
C PRO A 103 0.91 -46.25 -49.72
N THR A 104 0.10 -45.26 -49.37
CA THR A 104 0.55 -43.98 -48.81
C THR A 104 0.14 -43.91 -47.35
N ALA A 105 0.98 -43.29 -46.52
CA ALA A 105 0.75 -43.19 -45.09
C ALA A 105 1.18 -41.83 -44.56
N TYR A 106 0.33 -41.23 -43.73
CA TYR A 106 0.59 -39.96 -43.07
C TYR A 106 0.57 -40.17 -41.56
N PHE A 107 1.67 -39.84 -40.89
CA PHE A 107 1.80 -39.87 -39.43
C PHE A 107 2.23 -38.49 -38.97
N ALA A 108 1.51 -37.92 -38.02
CA ALA A 108 1.81 -36.60 -37.49
C ALA A 108 1.60 -36.52 -35.99
N TYR A 109 2.61 -36.00 -35.29
CA TYR A 109 2.48 -35.59 -33.90
C TYR A 109 1.93 -34.16 -33.83
N SER A 110 0.95 -33.95 -32.96
CA SER A 110 0.39 -32.64 -32.65
C SER A 110 0.29 -32.46 -31.12
N PRO A 111 0.93 -31.41 -30.55
CA PRO A 111 1.90 -30.54 -31.21
C PRO A 111 3.18 -31.29 -31.62
N ARG A 112 3.86 -30.82 -32.67
CA ARG A 112 5.15 -31.40 -33.11
C ARG A 112 6.31 -31.06 -32.17
N SER A 113 6.20 -29.93 -31.46
CA SER A 113 7.14 -29.50 -30.43
C SER A 113 6.36 -29.06 -29.20
N ALA A 114 6.78 -29.51 -28.02
CA ALA A 114 6.17 -29.12 -26.75
C ALA A 114 7.17 -29.20 -25.60
N GLU A 115 6.86 -28.60 -24.46
CA GLU A 115 7.65 -28.81 -23.23
C GLU A 115 7.37 -30.20 -22.63
N VAL A 116 8.35 -30.75 -21.91
CA VAL A 116 8.18 -31.98 -21.12
C VAL A 116 6.91 -31.94 -20.25
N GLY A 117 6.23 -33.08 -20.15
CA GLY A 117 4.95 -33.22 -19.44
C GLY A 117 3.72 -32.73 -20.22
N THR A 118 3.87 -32.08 -21.37
CA THR A 118 2.74 -31.69 -22.22
C THR A 118 2.23 -32.90 -23.01
N PRO A 119 0.90 -33.13 -23.09
CA PRO A 119 0.34 -34.21 -23.91
C PRO A 119 0.65 -34.02 -25.39
N ILE A 120 1.18 -35.06 -26.04
CA ILE A 120 1.40 -35.12 -27.49
C ILE A 120 0.48 -36.19 -28.07
N THR A 121 -0.20 -35.85 -29.16
CA THR A 121 -1.07 -36.78 -29.88
C THR A 121 -0.47 -37.17 -31.23
N LEU A 122 -0.22 -38.45 -31.44
CA LEU A 122 0.08 -39.03 -32.75
C LEU A 122 -1.24 -39.32 -33.47
N ARG A 123 -1.41 -38.83 -34.70
CA ARG A 123 -2.50 -39.21 -35.61
C ARG A 123 -1.95 -39.82 -36.87
N TRP A 124 -2.66 -40.83 -37.39
CA TRP A 124 -2.30 -41.41 -38.67
C TRP A 124 -3.50 -41.77 -39.53
N SER A 125 -3.27 -41.75 -40.84
CA SER A 125 -4.20 -42.21 -41.87
C SER A 125 -3.41 -42.74 -43.06
N THR A 126 -4.02 -43.65 -43.81
CA THR A 126 -3.39 -44.29 -44.96
C THR A 126 -4.33 -44.40 -46.15
N GLN A 127 -3.78 -44.55 -47.35
CA GLN A 127 -4.50 -44.96 -48.55
C GLN A 127 -3.85 -46.23 -49.11
N HIS A 128 -4.68 -47.16 -49.58
CA HIS A 128 -4.27 -48.44 -50.18
C HIS A 128 -3.45 -49.40 -49.27
N ALA A 129 -3.20 -49.04 -48.00
CA ALA A 129 -2.72 -49.96 -46.97
C ALA A 129 -3.89 -50.79 -46.42
N THR A 130 -3.59 -52.03 -46.04
CA THR A 130 -4.47 -52.94 -45.30
C THR A 130 -4.01 -53.14 -43.86
N SER A 131 -2.74 -52.84 -43.54
CA SER A 131 -2.19 -52.88 -42.18
C SER A 131 -1.06 -51.87 -41.99
N CYS A 132 -0.87 -51.41 -40.76
CA CYS A 132 0.29 -50.61 -40.35
C CYS A 132 0.85 -51.11 -39.03
N LYS A 133 2.17 -51.03 -38.87
CA LYS A 133 2.89 -51.39 -37.65
C LYS A 133 3.66 -50.20 -37.09
N ASN A 134 3.66 -50.10 -35.76
CA ASN A 134 4.47 -49.15 -35.01
C ASN A 134 5.96 -49.57 -34.96
N PRO A 135 6.87 -48.76 -34.39
CA PRO A 135 8.30 -49.06 -34.32
C PRO A 135 8.65 -50.36 -33.57
N TRP A 136 7.76 -50.83 -32.70
CA TRP A 136 7.92 -52.05 -31.92
C TRP A 136 7.31 -53.28 -32.61
N GLY A 137 6.82 -53.13 -33.84
CA GLY A 137 6.25 -54.22 -34.64
C GLY A 137 4.78 -54.54 -34.35
N THR A 138 4.12 -53.80 -33.45
CA THR A 138 2.70 -53.99 -33.11
C THR A 138 1.81 -53.39 -34.19
N GLU A 139 0.75 -54.10 -34.56
CA GLU A 139 -0.26 -53.61 -35.50
C GLU A 139 -1.13 -52.50 -34.88
N ILE A 140 -1.32 -51.41 -35.62
CA ILE A 140 -2.02 -50.19 -35.16
C ILE A 140 -3.21 -49.81 -36.06
N GLY A 141 -3.57 -50.67 -37.03
CA GLY A 141 -4.61 -50.37 -38.00
C GLY A 141 -4.23 -49.28 -39.01
N THR A 142 -5.11 -49.03 -39.98
CA THR A 142 -4.86 -48.13 -41.13
C THR A 142 -5.16 -46.65 -40.85
N SER A 143 -5.78 -46.34 -39.71
CA SER A 143 -5.97 -44.99 -39.17
C SER A 143 -6.13 -45.04 -37.66
N GLY A 144 -5.86 -43.93 -36.98
CA GLY A 144 -6.03 -43.84 -35.53
C GLY A 144 -5.41 -42.60 -34.88
N SER A 145 -5.49 -42.55 -33.55
CA SER A 145 -4.96 -41.48 -32.71
C SER A 145 -4.46 -42.06 -31.38
N TYR A 146 -3.32 -41.57 -30.88
CA TYR A 146 -2.76 -41.98 -29.60
C TYR A 146 -2.13 -40.78 -28.87
N THR A 147 -2.53 -40.54 -27.61
CA THR A 147 -2.05 -39.42 -26.79
C THR A 147 -1.22 -39.93 -25.62
N PHE A 148 -0.07 -39.31 -25.36
CA PHE A 148 0.84 -39.66 -24.27
C PHE A 148 1.58 -38.43 -23.71
N THR A 149 2.26 -38.60 -22.57
CA THR A 149 3.15 -37.60 -21.95
C THR A 149 4.53 -38.20 -21.68
N SER A 150 5.57 -37.36 -21.63
CA SER A 150 6.94 -37.77 -21.31
C SER A 150 7.69 -36.67 -20.55
N ASN A 151 8.54 -37.05 -19.60
CA ASN A 151 9.37 -36.14 -18.79
C ASN A 151 10.80 -36.00 -19.32
N LYS A 152 11.16 -36.69 -20.42
CA LYS A 152 12.49 -36.62 -21.04
C LYS A 152 12.48 -35.63 -22.20
N SER A 153 13.40 -34.66 -22.17
CA SER A 153 13.62 -33.74 -23.30
C SER A 153 14.47 -34.38 -24.40
N GLY A 154 14.24 -33.95 -25.63
CA GLY A 154 14.97 -34.40 -26.82
C GLY A 154 14.06 -34.53 -28.03
N THR A 155 14.68 -34.71 -29.20
CA THR A 155 13.98 -35.02 -30.44
C THR A 155 13.94 -36.54 -30.63
N VAL A 156 12.74 -37.08 -30.82
CA VAL A 156 12.53 -38.51 -31.06
C VAL A 156 11.90 -38.67 -32.44
N SER A 157 12.45 -39.58 -33.24
CA SER A 157 11.94 -39.94 -34.57
C SER A 157 11.62 -41.42 -34.62
N TYR A 158 10.42 -41.74 -35.09
CA TYR A 158 9.92 -43.11 -35.16
C TYR A 158 9.52 -43.45 -36.59
N ASN A 159 9.89 -44.66 -37.03
CA ASN A 159 9.54 -45.22 -38.33
C ASN A 159 8.31 -46.12 -38.22
N PHE A 160 7.35 -45.92 -39.11
CA PHE A 160 6.11 -46.66 -39.21
C PHE A 160 6.05 -47.36 -40.56
N LYS A 161 5.68 -48.65 -40.56
CA LYS A 161 5.61 -49.46 -41.78
C LYS A 161 4.17 -49.81 -42.09
N CYS A 162 3.69 -49.46 -43.28
CA CYS A 162 2.35 -49.78 -43.75
C CYS A 162 2.41 -50.64 -45.01
N SER A 163 1.55 -51.66 -45.10
CA SER A 163 1.55 -52.64 -46.19
C SER A 163 0.15 -52.77 -46.80
N GLY A 164 0.11 -53.04 -48.11
CA GLY A 164 -1.10 -53.30 -48.89
C GLY A 164 -0.78 -54.12 -50.13
N GLN A 165 -1.77 -54.30 -51.02
CA GLN A 165 -1.62 -55.16 -52.21
C GLN A 165 -0.55 -54.66 -53.20
N GLY A 166 -0.26 -53.36 -53.22
CA GLY A 166 0.81 -52.76 -54.03
C GLY A 166 2.22 -52.83 -53.41
N GLY A 167 2.38 -53.41 -52.22
CA GLY A 167 3.65 -53.49 -51.50
C GLY A 167 3.63 -52.79 -50.14
N SER A 168 4.79 -52.39 -49.63
CA SER A 168 4.94 -51.69 -48.34
C SER A 168 5.58 -50.32 -48.51
N THR A 169 5.14 -49.37 -47.67
CA THR A 169 5.78 -48.07 -47.50
C THR A 169 6.27 -47.91 -46.06
N THR A 170 7.32 -47.11 -45.87
CA THR A 170 7.81 -46.72 -44.54
C THR A 170 7.82 -45.20 -44.46
N THR A 171 7.26 -44.66 -43.38
CA THR A 171 7.18 -43.21 -43.13
C THR A 171 7.65 -42.90 -41.73
N SER A 172 8.32 -41.76 -41.56
CA SER A 172 8.85 -41.33 -40.27
C SER A 172 8.04 -40.15 -39.74
N ALA A 173 7.72 -40.17 -38.46
CA ALA A 173 7.20 -39.01 -37.75
C ALA A 173 8.11 -38.69 -36.57
N SER A 174 8.35 -37.40 -36.34
CA SER A 174 9.15 -36.93 -35.21
C SER A 174 8.40 -35.91 -34.37
N TYR A 175 8.74 -35.89 -33.09
CA TYR A 175 8.36 -34.83 -32.16
C TYR A 175 9.57 -34.41 -31.33
N THR A 176 9.53 -33.20 -30.82
CA THR A 176 10.58 -32.64 -29.97
C THR A 176 9.99 -32.23 -28.64
N LEU A 177 10.59 -32.70 -27.55
CA LEU A 177 10.30 -32.23 -26.20
C LEU A 177 11.41 -31.30 -25.71
N THR A 178 11.07 -30.05 -25.40
CA THR A 178 12.01 -29.11 -24.80
C THR A 178 11.99 -29.23 -23.28
N PRO A 179 13.12 -28.98 -22.58
CA PRO A 179 13.10 -28.83 -21.12
C PRO A 179 12.05 -27.79 -20.70
N ALA A 180 11.34 -28.06 -19.60
CA ALA A 180 10.41 -27.07 -19.07
C ALA A 180 11.19 -25.89 -18.51
N ALA A 181 10.71 -24.67 -18.78
CA ALA A 181 11.32 -23.47 -18.21
C ALA A 181 11.30 -23.53 -16.67
N LYS A 182 12.44 -23.23 -16.05
CA LYS A 182 12.52 -23.06 -14.60
C LYS A 182 11.67 -21.83 -14.22
N PRO A 183 10.93 -21.86 -13.09
CA PRO A 183 10.24 -20.67 -12.59
C PRO A 183 11.20 -19.48 -12.47
N THR A 184 10.72 -18.27 -12.73
CA THR A 184 11.49 -17.04 -12.48
C THR A 184 10.78 -16.16 -11.48
N ILE A 185 11.57 -15.47 -10.66
CA ILE A 185 11.11 -14.44 -9.73
C ILE A 185 11.84 -13.15 -10.11
N THR A 186 11.11 -12.08 -10.40
CA THR A 186 11.68 -10.77 -10.72
C THR A 186 10.95 -9.67 -9.96
N ASN A 187 11.57 -8.50 -9.84
CA ASN A 187 11.01 -7.35 -9.12
C ASN A 187 10.57 -7.68 -7.68
N LEU A 188 11.25 -8.61 -7.00
CA LEU A 188 10.98 -8.96 -5.61
C LEU A 188 11.50 -7.87 -4.69
N HIS A 189 10.58 -7.09 -4.09
CA HIS A 189 10.94 -6.00 -3.20
C HIS A 189 9.81 -5.68 -2.22
N TYR A 190 10.19 -5.01 -1.13
CA TYR A 190 9.25 -4.35 -0.24
C TYR A 190 9.10 -2.88 -0.61
N SER A 191 7.88 -2.38 -0.51
CA SER A 191 7.58 -0.96 -0.60
C SER A 191 6.80 -0.51 0.64
N PRO A 192 7.39 0.34 1.51
CA PRO A 192 8.78 0.82 1.47
C PRO A 192 9.79 -0.25 1.94
N GLN A 193 11.04 -0.17 1.45
CA GLN A 193 12.15 -1.07 1.84
C GLN A 193 12.54 -0.92 3.33
N THR A 194 12.32 0.26 3.92
CA THR A 194 12.41 0.51 5.36
C THR A 194 11.04 0.94 5.86
N ALA A 195 10.49 0.25 6.85
CA ALA A 195 9.25 0.60 7.51
C ALA A 195 9.46 0.95 8.98
N TYR A 196 8.52 1.74 9.50
CA TYR A 196 8.44 2.06 10.91
C TYR A 196 7.40 1.18 11.60
N ILE A 197 7.49 1.05 12.93
CA ILE A 197 6.51 0.31 13.73
C ILE A 197 5.07 0.80 13.39
N GLY A 198 4.10 -0.10 13.26
CA GLY A 198 2.72 0.24 12.87
C GLY A 198 2.48 0.55 11.38
N GLN A 199 3.52 0.83 10.57
CA GLN A 199 3.36 1.06 9.13
C GLN A 199 3.09 -0.25 8.37
N ARG A 200 2.18 -0.21 7.38
CA ARG A 200 1.98 -1.34 6.46
C ARG A 200 3.09 -1.38 5.41
N GLN A 201 3.54 -2.58 5.05
CA GLN A 201 4.46 -2.80 3.93
C GLN A 201 3.80 -3.64 2.85
N THR A 202 4.14 -3.35 1.60
CA THR A 202 3.70 -4.14 0.45
C THR A 202 4.87 -4.96 -0.08
N LEU A 203 4.78 -6.30 -0.03
CA LEU A 203 5.66 -7.16 -0.80
C LEU A 203 5.12 -7.26 -2.23
N SER A 204 5.97 -6.96 -3.20
CA SER A 204 5.66 -7.12 -4.62
C SER A 204 6.68 -8.03 -5.29
N PHE A 205 6.22 -8.94 -6.16
CA PHE A 205 7.09 -9.67 -7.08
C PHE A 205 6.33 -10.14 -8.31
N ASN A 206 7.07 -10.33 -9.40
CA ASN A 206 6.59 -10.95 -10.62
C ASN A 206 7.10 -12.39 -10.69
N TYR A 207 6.26 -13.30 -11.17
CA TYR A 207 6.62 -14.70 -11.37
C TYR A 207 6.23 -15.18 -12.75
N ASN A 208 7.01 -16.10 -13.32
CA ASN A 208 6.68 -16.81 -14.55
C ASN A 208 6.90 -18.32 -14.42
N HIS A 209 6.15 -19.11 -15.19
CA HIS A 209 6.26 -20.58 -15.26
C HIS A 209 6.10 -21.31 -13.92
N ALA A 210 5.43 -20.70 -12.94
CA ALA A 210 5.21 -21.25 -11.61
C ALA A 210 3.75 -21.70 -11.43
N SER A 211 3.56 -22.90 -10.88
CA SER A 211 2.26 -23.45 -10.47
C SER A 211 1.93 -23.17 -9.00
N LYS A 212 2.94 -22.87 -8.19
CA LYS A 212 2.81 -22.52 -6.78
C LYS A 212 3.92 -21.56 -6.39
N CYS A 213 3.61 -20.51 -5.63
CA CYS A 213 4.62 -19.81 -4.86
C CYS A 213 4.18 -19.66 -3.41
N TYR A 214 5.17 -19.72 -2.52
CA TYR A 214 5.00 -19.55 -1.08
C TYR A 214 6.08 -18.63 -0.54
N ALA A 215 5.75 -17.92 0.53
CA ALA A 215 6.71 -17.08 1.24
C ALA A 215 6.65 -17.32 2.74
N TYR A 216 7.82 -17.49 3.33
CA TYR A 216 7.99 -17.67 4.78
C TYR A 216 8.81 -16.51 5.33
N ASN A 217 8.46 -16.05 6.54
CA ASN A 217 9.37 -15.23 7.32
C ASN A 217 10.38 -16.11 8.08
N HIS A 218 11.37 -15.51 8.75
CA HIS A 218 12.40 -16.26 9.48
C HIS A 218 11.85 -17.09 10.66
N ALA A 219 10.64 -16.78 11.14
CA ALA A 219 9.93 -17.58 12.14
C ALA A 219 9.21 -18.82 11.55
N GLY A 220 9.23 -19.01 10.23
CA GLY A 220 8.58 -20.13 9.54
C GLY A 220 7.08 -19.95 9.32
N ASN A 221 6.52 -18.76 9.57
CA ASN A 221 5.10 -18.49 9.34
C ASN A 221 4.84 -18.28 7.84
N GLU A 222 3.84 -18.97 7.29
CA GLU A 222 3.41 -18.80 5.91
C GLU A 222 2.66 -17.48 5.75
N VAL A 223 3.16 -16.59 4.87
CA VAL A 223 2.59 -15.26 4.64
C VAL A 223 1.84 -15.20 3.31
N ILE A 224 2.22 -16.06 2.36
CA ILE A 224 1.70 -16.08 1.00
C ILE A 224 1.49 -17.52 0.56
N TYR A 225 0.31 -17.81 0.01
CA TYR A 225 0.01 -19.06 -0.67
C TYR A 225 -0.80 -18.80 -1.92
N TYR A 226 -0.28 -19.23 -3.06
CA TYR A 226 -1.12 -19.42 -4.25
C TYR A 226 -0.80 -20.78 -4.88
N GLN A 227 -1.82 -21.43 -5.43
CA GLN A 227 -1.69 -22.71 -6.12
C GLN A 227 -2.60 -22.72 -7.36
N GLY A 228 -2.10 -23.24 -8.48
CA GLY A 228 -2.86 -23.39 -9.72
C GLY A 228 -2.01 -23.92 -10.88
N GLU A 229 -2.54 -23.81 -12.10
CA GLU A 229 -1.77 -24.08 -13.32
C GLU A 229 -0.57 -23.13 -13.46
N GLN A 230 0.40 -23.49 -14.31
CA GLN A 230 1.54 -22.62 -14.59
C GLN A 230 1.05 -21.29 -15.16
N LYS A 231 1.40 -20.20 -14.48
CA LYS A 231 0.98 -18.85 -14.84
C LYS A 231 2.13 -17.88 -14.75
N ASN A 232 1.90 -16.74 -15.40
CA ASN A 232 2.71 -15.55 -15.30
C ASN A 232 1.84 -14.50 -14.60
N GLY A 233 2.41 -13.75 -13.67
CA GLY A 233 1.63 -12.77 -12.92
C GLY A 233 2.48 -11.90 -12.02
N SER A 234 1.78 -10.98 -11.36
CA SER A 234 2.31 -10.16 -10.28
C SER A 234 1.55 -10.51 -9.01
N TYR A 235 2.27 -10.55 -7.90
CA TYR A 235 1.67 -10.70 -6.59
C TYR A 235 1.98 -9.47 -5.75
N GLN A 236 0.94 -8.95 -5.08
CA GLN A 236 1.05 -7.88 -4.11
C GLN A 236 0.35 -8.30 -2.83
N TRP A 237 1.06 -8.21 -1.72
CA TRP A 237 0.50 -8.42 -0.39
C TRP A 237 0.88 -7.28 0.52
N THR A 238 -0.13 -6.72 1.18
CA THR A 238 0.02 -5.63 2.15
C THR A 238 -0.11 -6.21 3.55
N SER A 239 0.90 -5.98 4.39
CA SER A 239 0.86 -6.42 5.77
C SER A 239 -0.25 -5.73 6.57
N PRO A 240 -0.84 -6.38 7.60
CA PRO A 240 -1.60 -5.66 8.61
C PRO A 240 -0.69 -4.66 9.35
N PRO A 241 -1.24 -3.60 9.97
CA PRO A 241 -0.49 -2.74 10.88
C PRO A 241 -0.01 -3.60 12.06
N ARG A 242 1.31 -3.68 12.29
CA ARG A 242 1.89 -4.52 13.36
C ARG A 242 2.59 -3.64 14.41
N SER A 243 2.26 -3.83 15.68
CA SER A 243 2.98 -3.25 16.84
C SER A 243 4.36 -3.88 17.08
N SER A 244 4.62 -5.03 16.45
CA SER A 244 5.80 -5.86 16.66
C SER A 244 6.42 -6.30 15.33
N LEU A 245 6.82 -5.36 14.47
CA LEU A 245 7.79 -5.69 13.41
C LEU A 245 9.14 -5.88 14.10
N VAL A 246 9.33 -7.06 14.70
CA VAL A 246 10.49 -7.40 15.52
C VAL A 246 11.62 -7.80 14.57
N ASN A 247 12.58 -6.88 14.42
CA ASN A 247 13.86 -7.01 13.71
C ASN A 247 13.83 -6.89 12.17
N ASN A 248 14.96 -6.41 11.63
CA ASN A 248 15.26 -6.53 10.20
C ASN A 248 15.20 -8.00 9.83
N ASP A 249 14.42 -8.35 8.82
CA ASP A 249 14.14 -9.75 8.51
C ASP A 249 14.30 -10.01 7.01
N GLU A 250 14.65 -11.26 6.70
CA GLU A 250 14.80 -11.78 5.36
C GLU A 250 13.56 -12.62 5.04
N LEU A 251 12.88 -12.29 3.96
CA LEU A 251 11.76 -13.07 3.49
C LEU A 251 12.19 -13.90 2.28
N GLU A 252 11.98 -15.20 2.40
CA GLU A 252 12.29 -16.15 1.34
C GLU A 252 11.02 -16.46 0.55
N VAL A 253 11.06 -16.17 -0.75
CA VAL A 253 10.00 -16.54 -1.70
C VAL A 253 10.46 -17.72 -2.53
N PHE A 254 9.65 -18.76 -2.57
CA PHE A 254 9.88 -19.94 -3.40
C PHE A 254 8.77 -20.05 -4.44
N CYS A 255 9.16 -20.29 -5.68
CA CYS A 255 8.25 -20.57 -6.78
C CYS A 255 8.58 -21.93 -7.41
N GLN A 256 7.59 -22.81 -7.47
CA GLN A 256 7.70 -24.16 -8.02
C GLN A 256 6.92 -24.27 -9.34
N GLY A 257 7.48 -24.99 -10.29
CA GLY A 257 6.86 -25.34 -11.57
C GLY A 257 7.46 -26.62 -12.16
N ARG A 258 7.10 -26.95 -13.41
CA ARG A 258 7.58 -28.17 -14.08
C ARG A 258 9.10 -28.21 -14.28
N GLY A 259 9.74 -27.04 -14.42
CA GLY A 259 11.20 -26.91 -14.53
C GLY A 259 11.96 -26.91 -13.19
N GLY A 260 11.27 -27.14 -12.06
CA GLY A 260 11.87 -27.19 -10.72
C GLY A 260 11.44 -26.04 -9.80
N VAL A 261 12.31 -25.66 -8.86
CA VAL A 261 12.07 -24.62 -7.85
C VAL A 261 13.07 -23.48 -7.99
N THR A 262 12.59 -22.24 -7.91
CA THR A 262 13.41 -21.04 -7.82
C THR A 262 13.13 -20.33 -6.50
N GLN A 263 14.20 -19.87 -5.86
CA GLN A 263 14.17 -19.11 -4.63
C GLN A 263 14.56 -17.65 -4.93
N GLY A 264 13.90 -16.71 -4.27
CA GLY A 264 14.23 -15.30 -4.25
C GLY A 264 14.26 -14.81 -2.82
N LEU A 265 15.23 -13.94 -2.52
CA LEU A 265 15.45 -13.39 -1.19
C LEU A 265 15.25 -11.88 -1.25
N THR A 266 14.57 -11.33 -0.26
CA THR A 266 14.49 -9.88 -0.09
C THR A 266 14.44 -9.52 1.39
N HIS A 267 15.05 -8.40 1.71
CA HIS A 267 15.16 -7.92 3.08
C HIS A 267 14.25 -6.71 3.27
N TYR A 268 13.69 -6.58 4.46
CA TYR A 268 13.15 -5.31 4.89
C TYR A 268 13.84 -4.86 6.17
N ARG A 269 13.87 -3.54 6.35
CA ARG A 269 14.35 -2.93 7.59
C ARG A 269 13.21 -2.37 8.39
N VAL A 270 13.24 -2.63 9.68
CA VAL A 270 12.32 -2.02 10.63
C VAL A 270 13.12 -1.06 11.49
N LYS A 271 12.67 0.19 11.55
CA LYS A 271 13.20 1.15 12.51
C LYS A 271 12.15 1.46 13.56
N GLU A 272 12.61 1.70 14.78
CA GLU A 272 11.81 2.43 15.77
C GLU A 272 11.39 3.79 15.18
N HIS A 273 10.24 4.30 15.61
CA HIS A 273 9.66 5.51 15.04
C HIS A 273 10.63 6.72 15.10
N PRO A 274 10.80 7.46 14.00
CA PRO A 274 11.21 8.85 14.02
C PRO A 274 9.95 9.66 14.35
N THR A 275 9.69 9.87 15.64
CA THR A 275 8.79 10.95 16.06
C THR A 275 9.42 11.71 17.22
N VAL A 276 9.92 11.06 18.27
CA VAL A 276 10.61 11.78 19.34
C VAL A 276 11.82 12.52 18.79
N SER A 277 12.64 11.89 17.93
CA SER A 277 13.79 12.55 17.29
C SER A 277 13.37 13.67 16.34
N ASN A 278 12.29 13.52 15.57
CA ASN A 278 11.83 14.54 14.61
C ASN A 278 11.07 15.68 15.28
N LEU A 279 10.29 15.38 16.32
CA LEU A 279 9.66 16.35 17.20
C LEU A 279 10.72 17.11 17.98
N LYS A 280 11.77 16.43 18.44
CA LYS A 280 12.96 17.07 19.02
C LYS A 280 13.67 17.94 18.00
N GLU A 281 13.90 17.49 16.78
CA GLU A 281 14.49 18.31 15.72
C GLU A 281 13.63 19.56 15.44
N ALA A 282 12.32 19.38 15.29
CA ALA A 282 11.36 20.47 15.10
C ALA A 282 11.32 21.44 16.30
N PHE A 283 11.47 20.92 17.52
CA PHE A 283 11.61 21.69 18.75
C PHE A 283 12.90 22.50 18.73
N MET A 284 14.03 21.86 18.51
CA MET A 284 15.36 22.49 18.51
C MET A 284 15.51 23.53 17.39
N ALA A 285 14.81 23.35 16.27
CA ALA A 285 14.72 24.34 15.20
C ALA A 285 14.12 25.69 15.66
N ARG A 286 13.41 25.72 16.79
CA ARG A 286 12.90 26.96 17.41
C ARG A 286 13.94 27.71 18.25
N LYS A 287 15.19 27.22 18.27
CA LYS A 287 16.34 27.82 18.95
C LYS A 287 16.06 28.11 20.43
N PRO A 288 15.70 27.09 21.23
CA PRO A 288 15.34 27.28 22.64
C PRO A 288 16.48 27.86 23.48
N THR A 289 17.74 27.71 23.05
CA THR A 289 18.89 28.34 23.70
C THR A 289 18.82 29.87 23.72
N ARG A 290 18.17 30.49 22.71
CA ARG A 290 17.93 31.94 22.69
C ARG A 290 16.85 32.38 23.67
N TRP A 291 16.15 31.45 24.33
CA TRP A 291 15.14 31.80 25.32
C TRP A 291 15.77 32.35 26.61
N LEU A 292 17.03 31.98 26.91
CA LEU A 292 17.79 32.59 28.01
C LEU A 292 17.98 34.09 27.78
N ASP A 293 18.27 34.49 26.54
CA ASP A 293 18.44 35.89 26.15
C ASP A 293 17.16 36.70 26.34
N ASN A 294 15.99 36.05 26.35
CA ASN A 294 14.70 36.74 26.53
C ASN A 294 14.41 37.09 27.99
N ILE A 295 15.16 36.56 28.97
CA ILE A 295 14.89 36.76 30.39
C ILE A 295 16.00 37.66 30.95
N HIS A 296 15.71 38.95 31.03
CA HIS A 296 16.68 39.98 31.35
C HIS A 296 16.05 41.17 32.08
N CYS A 297 16.90 41.98 32.72
CA CYS A 297 16.53 43.18 33.47
C CYS A 297 16.86 44.49 32.72
N ASP A 298 16.74 44.52 31.40
CA ASP A 298 17.04 45.70 30.59
C ASP A 298 15.92 46.14 29.66
N THR A 299 14.69 45.67 29.88
CA THR A 299 13.49 46.12 29.18
C THR A 299 13.30 47.62 29.43
N GLU A 300 13.57 48.44 28.39
CA GLU A 300 13.43 49.90 28.45
C GLU A 300 11.95 50.30 28.43
N VAL A 301 11.51 50.96 29.50
CA VAL A 301 10.13 51.38 29.71
C VAL A 301 10.05 52.81 30.16
N ILE A 302 8.94 53.47 29.88
CA ILE A 302 8.73 54.85 30.28
C ILE A 302 7.84 54.85 31.53
N ILE A 303 8.42 55.25 32.66
CA ILE A 303 7.73 55.42 33.94
C ILE A 303 7.90 56.90 34.31
N ASP A 304 6.79 57.60 34.56
CA ASP A 304 6.77 59.05 34.83
C ASP A 304 7.51 59.90 33.79
N GLY A 305 7.40 59.52 32.51
CA GLY A 305 8.06 60.23 31.40
C GLY A 305 9.58 60.01 31.30
N ARG A 306 10.17 59.14 32.13
CA ARG A 306 11.60 58.78 32.09
C ARG A 306 11.78 57.35 31.60
N LYS A 307 12.80 57.14 30.77
CA LYS A 307 13.25 55.79 30.40
C LYS A 307 13.90 55.12 31.60
N GLN A 308 13.36 53.98 32.01
CA GLN A 308 13.88 53.13 33.07
C GLN A 308 14.04 51.71 32.51
N LYS A 309 14.99 50.95 33.04
CA LYS A 309 15.17 49.53 32.72
C LYS A 309 14.57 48.70 33.85
N VAL A 310 13.72 47.74 33.52
CA VAL A 310 13.03 46.90 34.51
C VAL A 310 13.13 45.41 34.16
N CYS A 311 13.02 44.57 35.18
CA CYS A 311 12.95 43.11 35.05
C CYS A 311 11.51 42.70 34.74
N ASP A 312 11.17 42.61 33.45
CA ASP A 312 9.78 42.35 33.01
C ASP A 312 9.38 40.86 33.19
N VAL A 313 8.56 40.56 34.20
CA VAL A 313 8.06 39.21 34.50
C VAL A 313 7.27 38.60 33.33
N LYS A 314 6.72 39.42 32.43
CA LYS A 314 5.99 38.96 31.24
C LYS A 314 6.86 38.10 30.31
N LEU A 315 8.17 38.34 30.31
CA LEU A 315 9.12 37.57 29.52
C LEU A 315 9.23 36.13 30.05
N MET A 316 9.17 35.96 31.37
CA MET A 316 9.14 34.63 32.01
C MET A 316 7.74 33.99 32.01
N TYR A 317 6.68 34.80 32.13
CA TYR A 317 5.29 34.34 32.13
C TYR A 317 4.98 33.41 30.95
N ASN A 318 5.44 33.76 29.75
CA ASN A 318 5.25 32.93 28.56
C ASN A 318 6.28 31.80 28.45
N ALA A 319 7.47 31.96 29.05
CA ALA A 319 8.55 30.98 29.02
C ALA A 319 8.23 29.70 29.80
N TRP A 320 7.30 29.74 30.76
CA TRP A 320 6.75 28.56 31.44
C TRP A 320 6.37 27.44 30.45
N LEU A 321 5.70 27.76 29.34
CA LEU A 321 5.35 26.78 28.31
C LEU A 321 6.60 26.15 27.68
N GLY A 322 7.63 26.95 27.46
CA GLY A 322 8.92 26.50 26.94
C GLY A 322 9.60 25.55 27.91
N ILE A 323 9.65 25.92 29.21
CA ILE A 323 10.19 25.09 30.29
C ILE A 323 9.40 23.77 30.37
N ASP A 324 8.08 23.84 30.41
CA ASP A 324 7.19 22.68 30.40
C ASP A 324 7.49 21.75 29.21
N GLY A 325 7.68 22.33 28.02
CA GLY A 325 8.05 21.58 26.82
C GLY A 325 9.47 20.99 26.87
N LEU A 326 10.45 21.71 27.41
CA LEU A 326 11.81 21.18 27.59
C LEU A 326 11.81 19.96 28.51
N LEU A 327 11.06 20.03 29.60
CA LEU A 327 10.94 18.94 30.57
C LEU A 327 10.16 17.75 30.00
N ASP A 328 9.06 17.97 29.28
CA ASP A 328 8.32 16.87 28.64
C ASP A 328 9.12 16.19 27.52
N LEU A 329 9.88 16.96 26.74
CA LEU A 329 10.77 16.41 25.72
C LEU A 329 11.99 15.70 26.33
N TYR A 330 12.47 16.16 27.49
CA TYR A 330 13.45 15.41 28.29
C TYR A 330 12.88 14.06 28.70
N LEU A 331 11.70 14.04 29.32
CA LEU A 331 11.02 12.80 29.74
C LEU A 331 10.77 11.84 28.55
N ALA A 332 10.56 12.37 27.35
CA ALA A 332 10.39 11.57 26.14
C ALA A 332 11.71 11.06 25.54
N SER A 333 12.80 11.83 25.62
CA SER A 333 14.03 11.57 24.85
C SER A 333 15.25 11.17 25.68
N GLY A 334 15.21 11.39 26.99
CA GLY A 334 16.36 11.24 27.89
C GLY A 334 17.49 12.25 27.67
N ASP A 335 17.30 13.28 26.83
CA ASP A 335 18.36 14.26 26.53
C ASP A 335 18.55 15.26 27.67
N LYS A 336 19.58 15.02 28.48
CA LYS A 336 19.93 15.84 29.64
C LYS A 336 20.22 17.31 29.32
N THR A 337 20.53 17.67 28.06
CA THR A 337 20.75 19.07 27.68
C THR A 337 19.46 19.89 27.74
N LEU A 338 18.29 19.26 27.57
CA LEU A 338 16.99 19.93 27.64
C LEU A 338 16.62 20.31 29.07
N VAL A 339 16.83 19.40 30.03
CA VAL A 339 16.58 19.67 31.45
C VAL A 339 17.61 20.67 32.02
N GLU A 340 18.87 20.61 31.59
CA GLU A 340 19.86 21.63 31.94
C GLU A 340 19.44 23.02 31.44
N LEU A 341 18.90 23.13 30.22
CA LEU A 341 18.37 24.40 29.70
C LEU A 341 17.15 24.88 30.49
N ALA A 342 16.23 23.97 30.89
CA ALA A 342 15.10 24.32 31.75
C ALA A 342 15.55 24.84 33.13
N LEU A 343 16.60 24.23 33.70
CA LEU A 343 17.25 24.67 34.93
C LEU A 343 17.84 26.07 34.78
N GLN A 344 18.62 26.33 33.73
CA GLN A 344 19.20 27.64 33.46
C GLN A 344 18.12 28.73 33.27
N LEU A 345 17.03 28.44 32.59
CA LEU A 345 15.90 29.37 32.45
C LEU A 345 15.27 29.70 33.82
N SER A 346 15.12 28.68 34.67
CA SER A 346 14.55 28.85 36.01
C SER A 346 15.50 29.60 36.96
N GLU A 347 16.80 29.37 36.85
CA GLU A 347 17.83 30.11 37.58
C GLU A 347 17.92 31.57 37.10
N GLN A 348 17.73 31.81 35.81
CA GLN A 348 17.66 33.16 35.24
C GLN A 348 16.41 33.91 35.75
N TYR A 349 15.28 33.24 35.96
CA TYR A 349 14.15 33.85 36.67
C TYR A 349 14.56 34.31 38.07
N LYS A 350 15.13 33.38 38.84
CA LYS A 350 15.58 33.60 40.21
C LYS A 350 16.58 34.77 40.29
N SER A 351 17.52 34.87 39.35
CA SER A 351 18.56 35.91 39.37
C SER A 351 18.04 37.32 39.06
N THR A 352 16.87 37.44 38.43
CA THR A 352 16.26 38.74 38.09
C THR A 352 15.39 39.32 39.19
N GLY A 353 15.05 38.54 40.22
CA GLY A 353 14.19 38.99 41.32
C GLY A 353 14.92 39.98 42.24
N GLN A 354 14.19 40.99 42.73
CA GLN A 354 14.72 41.97 43.68
C GLN A 354 13.69 42.23 44.78
N ASP A 355 14.14 42.33 46.03
CA ASP A 355 13.28 42.78 47.12
C ASP A 355 13.12 44.31 47.04
N HIS A 356 11.99 44.75 46.49
CA HIS A 356 11.74 46.17 46.24
C HIS A 356 11.11 46.89 47.43
N ASN A 357 10.43 46.15 48.31
CA ASN A 357 9.58 46.71 49.35
C ASN A 357 10.12 46.44 50.78
N GLY A 358 11.21 45.67 50.89
CA GLY A 358 11.87 45.30 52.15
C GLY A 358 11.12 44.22 52.94
N ASP A 359 10.20 43.48 52.33
CA ASP A 359 9.40 42.44 52.98
C ASP A 359 10.10 41.07 53.04
N GLY A 360 11.34 40.97 52.52
CA GLY A 360 12.14 39.76 52.51
C GLY A 360 11.80 38.81 51.36
N TYR A 361 10.87 39.17 50.48
CA TYR A 361 10.53 38.42 49.29
C TYR A 361 11.05 39.11 48.02
N LEU A 362 11.39 38.30 47.01
CA LEU A 362 11.79 38.83 45.72
C LEU A 362 10.53 39.18 44.91
N ASP A 363 10.59 40.32 44.23
CA ASP A 363 9.55 40.88 43.37
C ASP A 363 10.08 41.02 41.92
N TRP A 364 9.15 41.03 40.96
CA TRP A 364 9.44 41.31 39.55
C TRP A 364 8.47 42.34 38.99
N PHE A 365 8.95 43.23 38.12
CA PHE A 365 8.16 44.32 37.54
C PHE A 365 7.50 43.87 36.22
N SER A 366 6.44 44.53 35.74
CA SER A 366 5.92 44.36 34.37
C SER A 366 5.39 45.68 33.81
N THR A 367 5.45 45.86 32.49
CA THR A 367 5.34 47.18 31.85
C THR A 367 4.08 47.37 31.02
N PRO A 368 3.57 48.61 30.97
CA PRO A 368 2.42 49.02 31.76
C PRO A 368 1.14 48.27 31.33
N LEU A 369 0.71 47.29 32.13
CA LEU A 369 -0.68 46.86 32.13
C LEU A 369 -1.41 47.70 33.19
N TYR A 370 -1.79 48.91 32.75
CA TYR A 370 -2.62 49.91 33.44
C TYR A 370 -2.14 50.43 34.81
N GLU A 371 -1.63 51.67 34.80
CA GLU A 371 -1.81 52.58 35.93
C GLU A 371 -3.31 52.79 36.18
N TYR A 372 -3.84 52.21 37.26
CA TYR A 372 -5.12 52.63 37.82
C TYR A 372 -4.83 53.28 39.17
N ASN A 373 -4.96 54.61 39.25
CA ASN A 373 -4.78 55.43 40.46
C ASN A 373 -3.38 55.36 41.12
N GLY A 374 -2.29 55.30 40.35
CA GLY A 374 -0.93 55.40 40.91
C GLY A 374 -0.52 54.23 41.81
N LYS A 375 -1.27 53.12 41.78
CA LYS A 375 -0.87 51.85 42.38
C LYS A 375 -0.46 50.92 41.25
N MET A 376 0.80 50.49 41.26
CA MET A 376 1.22 49.34 40.47
C MET A 376 0.39 48.13 40.91
N TYR A 377 -0.31 47.48 39.99
CA TYR A 377 -0.98 46.23 40.30
C TYR A 377 0.07 45.19 40.74
N ASP A 378 -0.16 44.53 41.88
CA ASP A 378 0.54 43.28 42.20
C ASP A 378 0.23 42.28 41.07
N HIS A 379 1.24 41.92 40.26
CA HIS A 379 1.11 40.97 39.15
C HIS A 379 1.30 39.52 39.60
N ASP A 380 0.72 39.22 40.75
CA ASP A 380 0.63 37.93 41.41
C ASP A 380 0.46 36.74 40.45
N HIS A 381 -0.52 36.79 39.54
CA HIS A 381 -0.80 35.71 38.60
C HIS A 381 0.26 35.48 37.51
N TYR A 382 1.12 36.45 37.21
CA TYR A 382 2.27 36.25 36.32
C TYR A 382 3.42 35.56 37.04
N GLU A 383 3.68 35.97 38.28
CA GLU A 383 4.64 35.29 39.15
C GLU A 383 4.23 33.84 39.40
N TRP A 384 2.94 33.54 39.63
CA TRP A 384 2.47 32.16 39.79
C TRP A 384 2.70 31.30 38.55
N ARG A 385 2.57 31.88 37.35
CA ARG A 385 2.82 31.14 36.12
C ARG A 385 4.32 30.88 35.92
N ALA A 386 5.16 31.90 36.12
CA ALA A 386 6.61 31.73 36.12
C ALA A 386 7.06 30.69 37.16
N GLY A 387 6.50 30.77 38.37
CA GLY A 387 6.75 29.87 39.47
C GLY A 387 6.34 28.42 39.22
N SER A 388 5.33 28.19 38.37
CA SER A 388 4.98 26.83 37.93
C SER A 388 6.16 26.19 37.20
N GLY A 389 6.89 26.97 36.38
CA GLY A 389 8.12 26.58 35.69
C GLY A 389 9.23 26.19 36.62
N VAL A 390 9.51 27.08 37.55
CA VAL A 390 10.55 26.91 38.55
C VAL A 390 10.29 25.66 39.40
N ALA A 391 9.07 25.51 39.92
CA ALA A 391 8.68 24.37 40.73
C ALA A 391 8.74 23.05 39.95
N ARG A 392 8.25 23.03 38.70
CA ARG A 392 8.31 21.84 37.84
C ARG A 392 9.75 21.44 37.53
N THR A 393 10.61 22.39 37.19
CA THR A 393 12.03 22.15 36.92
C THR A 393 12.72 21.50 38.12
N ALA A 394 12.52 22.06 39.32
CA ALA A 394 13.08 21.49 40.55
C ALA A 394 12.57 20.05 40.77
N ALA A 395 11.24 19.85 40.67
CA ALA A 395 10.63 18.54 40.88
C ALA A 395 11.10 17.48 39.87
N VAL A 396 11.15 17.79 38.57
CA VAL A 396 11.59 16.83 37.54
C VAL A 396 13.05 16.43 37.72
N ILE A 397 13.91 17.37 38.12
CA ILE A 397 15.33 17.07 38.38
C ILE A 397 15.48 16.19 39.63
N LEU A 398 14.77 16.52 40.71
CA LEU A 398 14.84 15.80 41.98
C LEU A 398 14.16 14.41 41.91
N ASP A 399 13.15 14.23 41.03
CA ASP A 399 12.51 12.94 40.77
C ASP A 399 13.44 11.95 40.05
N ASP A 400 14.43 12.44 39.28
CA ASP A 400 15.28 11.59 38.45
C ASP A 400 16.67 11.36 39.10
N PRO A 401 16.97 10.12 39.54
CA PRO A 401 18.28 9.80 40.12
C PRO A 401 19.44 9.94 39.11
N ASN A 402 19.17 9.92 37.80
CA ASN A 402 20.19 10.08 36.77
C ASN A 402 20.65 11.54 36.59
N LEU A 403 19.99 12.49 37.28
CA LEU A 403 20.33 13.91 37.31
C LEU A 403 20.96 14.32 38.65
N ALA A 404 21.56 13.39 39.39
CA ALA A 404 22.19 13.64 40.70
C ALA A 404 23.18 14.83 40.69
N ASN A 405 23.88 15.06 39.58
CA ASN A 405 24.80 16.19 39.41
C ASN A 405 24.09 17.57 39.38
N LEU A 406 22.77 17.60 39.22
CA LEU A 406 21.93 18.80 39.21
C LEU A 406 21.08 18.94 40.49
N HIS A 407 21.06 17.93 41.37
CA HIS A 407 20.20 17.90 42.56
C HIS A 407 20.46 19.07 43.52
N ASP A 408 21.73 19.46 43.71
CA ASP A 408 22.07 20.60 44.58
C ASP A 408 21.45 21.90 44.06
N ARG A 409 21.59 22.18 42.75
CA ARG A 409 21.00 23.37 42.10
C ARG A 409 19.47 23.33 42.17
N ALA A 410 18.87 22.18 41.88
CA ALA A 410 17.43 21.99 41.97
C ALA A 410 16.89 22.17 43.40
N THR A 411 17.65 21.77 44.42
CA THR A 411 17.30 21.97 45.84
C THR A 411 17.30 23.46 46.21
N HIS A 412 18.29 24.22 45.74
CA HIS A 412 18.31 25.68 45.90
C HIS A 412 17.20 26.39 45.11
N LEU A 413 16.70 25.78 44.03
CA LEU A 413 15.59 26.28 43.25
C LEU A 413 14.24 25.98 43.93
N GLN A 414 14.08 24.78 44.50
CA GLN A 414 12.97 24.39 45.35
C GLN A 414 12.84 25.36 46.53
N ALA A 415 13.92 25.57 47.31
CA ALA A 415 13.90 26.48 48.46
C ALA A 415 13.54 27.93 48.05
N PHE A 416 14.05 28.38 46.90
CA PHE A 416 13.68 29.68 46.34
C PHE A 416 12.18 29.76 46.03
N ALA A 417 11.60 28.73 45.39
CA ALA A 417 10.18 28.72 45.05
C ALA A 417 9.28 28.59 46.30
N GLU A 418 9.71 27.85 47.32
CA GLU A 418 9.02 27.78 48.60
C GLU A 418 8.94 29.17 49.26
N GLN A 419 10.07 29.87 49.39
CA GLN A 419 10.11 31.17 50.04
C GLN A 419 9.48 32.29 49.19
N HIS A 420 9.99 32.50 47.98
CA HIS A 420 9.71 33.71 47.21
C HIS A 420 8.48 33.60 46.30
N ILE A 421 7.87 32.42 46.19
CA ILE A 421 6.66 32.22 45.38
C ILE A 421 5.53 31.71 46.25
N TRP A 422 5.73 30.60 46.98
CA TRP A 422 4.67 30.04 47.80
C TRP A 422 4.41 30.85 49.06
N GLU A 423 5.40 30.97 49.96
CA GLU A 423 5.23 31.65 51.25
C GLU A 423 4.85 33.10 51.08
N LYS A 424 5.51 33.82 50.14
CA LYS A 424 5.16 35.19 49.72
C LYS A 424 3.65 35.35 49.53
N TRP A 425 3.05 34.59 48.61
CA TRP A 425 1.66 34.77 48.20
C TRP A 425 0.64 34.02 49.08
N TYR A 426 1.09 33.00 49.81
CA TYR A 426 0.28 32.34 50.83
C TYR A 426 0.07 33.26 52.04
N ALA A 427 1.11 33.96 52.48
CA ALA A 427 1.08 34.86 53.63
C ALA A 427 0.53 36.26 53.30
N LYS A 428 0.87 36.82 52.12
CA LYS A 428 0.43 38.16 51.71
C LYS A 428 -1.06 38.12 51.33
N SER A 429 -1.92 38.61 52.23
CA SER A 429 -3.34 38.95 52.00
C SER A 429 -4.36 37.80 51.77
N ASN A 430 -4.07 36.55 52.17
CA ASN A 430 -4.98 35.40 51.97
C ASN A 430 -5.35 35.15 50.48
N GLN A 431 -4.50 35.56 49.52
CA GLN A 431 -4.84 35.50 48.10
C GLN A 431 -5.18 34.07 47.66
N PHE A 432 -4.36 33.10 48.05
CA PHE A 432 -4.58 31.69 47.73
C PHE A 432 -5.90 31.16 48.29
N ASN A 433 -6.27 31.59 49.50
CA ASN A 433 -7.50 31.16 50.17
C ASN A 433 -8.77 31.69 49.50
N ASN A 434 -8.69 32.77 48.73
CA ASN A 434 -9.84 33.39 48.05
C ASN A 434 -9.91 33.10 46.54
N LEU A 435 -8.99 32.29 45.99
CA LEU A 435 -8.99 31.97 44.56
C LEU A 435 -10.27 31.26 44.13
N ARG A 436 -10.90 31.84 43.10
CA ARG A 436 -12.07 31.31 42.36
C ARG A 436 -11.83 31.23 40.86
N VAL A 437 -10.84 31.96 40.34
CA VAL A 437 -10.48 31.92 38.92
C VAL A 437 -9.83 30.58 38.62
N THR A 438 -10.40 29.79 37.71
CA THR A 438 -10.00 28.39 37.49
C THR A 438 -8.55 28.26 37.04
N HIS A 439 -8.10 29.13 36.14
CA HIS A 439 -6.71 29.11 35.66
C HIS A 439 -5.71 29.66 36.69
N PHE A 440 -6.13 30.53 37.62
CA PHE A 440 -5.28 30.91 38.76
C PHE A 440 -5.14 29.76 39.76
N ILE A 441 -6.23 29.05 40.04
CA ILE A 441 -6.19 27.81 40.80
C ILE A 441 -5.27 26.80 40.11
N GLY A 442 -5.35 26.66 38.77
CA GLY A 442 -4.45 25.80 38.00
C GLY A 442 -2.97 26.15 38.17
N ARG A 443 -2.60 27.44 38.07
CA ARG A 443 -1.21 27.90 38.25
C ARG A 443 -0.68 27.61 39.65
N VAL A 444 -1.41 28.07 40.68
CA VAL A 444 -0.99 27.88 42.08
C VAL A 444 -1.04 26.40 42.47
N GLY A 445 -2.02 25.66 41.97
CA GLY A 445 -2.13 24.21 42.18
C GLY A 445 -0.97 23.45 41.56
N THR A 446 -0.49 23.89 40.39
CA THR A 446 0.71 23.31 39.74
C THR A 446 1.97 23.57 40.57
N ILE A 447 2.13 24.78 41.11
CA ILE A 447 3.22 25.07 42.07
C ILE A 447 3.12 24.16 43.29
N ALA A 448 1.95 24.12 43.94
CA ALA A 448 1.70 23.29 45.12
C ALA A 448 2.07 21.82 44.85
N LEU A 449 1.62 21.29 43.70
CA LEU A 449 1.83 19.91 43.31
C LEU A 449 3.32 19.57 43.19
N PHE A 450 4.08 20.40 42.47
CA PHE A 450 5.50 20.12 42.25
C PHE A 450 6.34 20.38 43.50
N LEU A 451 6.07 21.43 44.27
CA LEU A 451 6.76 21.66 45.55
C LEU A 451 6.48 20.54 46.56
N ASN A 452 5.26 20.00 46.59
CA ASN A 452 4.89 18.94 47.51
C ASN A 452 5.73 17.66 47.37
N LYS A 453 6.26 17.37 46.16
CA LYS A 453 7.03 16.14 45.91
C LYS A 453 8.28 16.05 46.80
N HIS A 454 9.04 17.14 46.90
CA HIS A 454 10.36 17.16 47.54
C HIS A 454 10.51 18.13 48.71
N SER A 455 9.44 18.82 49.12
CA SER A 455 9.51 19.69 50.29
C SER A 455 9.89 18.90 51.55
N SER A 456 10.88 19.40 52.29
CA SER A 456 11.29 18.88 53.59
C SER A 456 10.51 19.50 54.75
N ASN A 457 9.73 20.55 54.50
CA ASN A 457 8.95 21.25 55.52
C ASN A 457 7.53 20.68 55.59
N GLN A 458 7.23 19.96 56.68
CA GLN A 458 5.93 19.30 56.85
C GLN A 458 4.75 20.29 56.89
N THR A 459 4.96 21.51 57.42
CA THR A 459 3.93 22.55 57.43
C THR A 459 3.59 22.99 56.02
N LEU A 460 4.61 23.22 55.18
CA LEU A 460 4.40 23.58 53.78
C LEU A 460 3.74 22.43 52.99
N LYS A 461 4.17 21.18 53.20
CA LYS A 461 3.49 20.00 52.63
C LYS A 461 2.00 19.96 52.93
N ASN A 462 1.64 20.15 54.20
CA ASN A 462 0.23 20.18 54.60
C ASN A 462 -0.52 21.34 53.89
N GLN A 463 0.11 22.51 53.71
CA GLN A 463 -0.49 23.61 52.95
C GLN A 463 -0.69 23.26 51.47
N TYR A 464 0.31 22.66 50.82
CA TYR A 464 0.21 22.24 49.41
C TYR A 464 -0.93 21.24 49.21
N GLU A 465 -0.96 20.18 50.01
CA GLU A 465 -2.01 19.16 49.91
C GLU A 465 -3.41 19.72 50.16
N ASN A 466 -3.54 20.58 51.18
CA ASN A 466 -4.81 21.24 51.49
C ASN A 466 -5.26 22.14 50.33
N PHE A 467 -4.33 22.88 49.71
CA PHE A 467 -4.63 23.68 48.54
C PHE A 467 -5.10 22.80 47.38
N ILE A 468 -4.34 21.75 47.03
CA ILE A 468 -4.67 20.83 45.93
C ILE A 468 -6.06 20.22 46.14
N LYS A 469 -6.36 19.74 47.35
CA LYS A 469 -7.66 19.12 47.68
C LYS A 469 -8.80 20.15 47.64
N GLN A 470 -8.69 21.24 48.39
CA GLN A 470 -9.79 22.20 48.54
C GLN A 470 -10.01 23.03 47.27
N LYS A 471 -8.93 23.59 46.70
CA LYS A 471 -9.03 24.41 45.49
C LYS A 471 -9.20 23.58 44.24
N GLY A 472 -8.61 22.39 44.19
CA GLY A 472 -8.92 21.41 43.15
C GLY A 472 -10.40 21.05 43.12
N GLN A 473 -11.03 20.84 44.29
CA GLN A 473 -12.47 20.56 44.33
C GLN A 473 -13.31 21.75 43.85
N ILE A 474 -12.97 22.98 44.26
CA ILE A 474 -13.61 24.21 43.78
C ILE A 474 -13.49 24.33 42.26
N LEU A 475 -12.31 24.04 41.71
CA LEU A 475 -12.07 24.04 40.27
C LEU A 475 -12.88 22.94 39.57
N LYS A 476 -12.91 21.70 40.10
CA LYS A 476 -13.70 20.60 39.55
C LYS A 476 -15.18 20.94 39.49
N SER A 477 -15.72 21.61 40.51
CA SER A 477 -17.09 22.12 40.52
C SER A 477 -17.37 23.21 39.47
N ALA A 478 -16.34 23.84 38.92
CA ALA A 478 -16.44 24.80 37.82
C ALA A 478 -16.43 24.14 36.43
N LEU A 479 -16.11 22.85 36.34
CA LEU A 479 -16.14 22.08 35.09
C LEU A 479 -17.59 21.72 34.77
N GLU A 480 -18.19 22.45 33.83
CA GLU A 480 -19.57 22.21 33.40
C GLU A 480 -19.64 20.99 32.49
N TYR A 481 -20.50 20.05 32.85
CA TYR A 481 -20.75 18.86 32.05
C TYR A 481 -21.56 19.23 30.80
N VAL A 482 -21.05 18.83 29.64
CA VAL A 482 -21.71 19.05 28.34
C VAL A 482 -21.76 17.74 27.58
N THR A 483 -22.88 17.49 26.90
CA THR A 483 -23.00 16.40 25.92
C THR A 483 -22.97 17.02 24.53
N THR A 484 -21.95 16.71 23.74
CA THR A 484 -21.83 17.16 22.35
C THR A 484 -21.48 15.98 21.46
N ASN A 485 -22.11 15.86 20.29
CA ASN A 485 -21.84 14.79 19.30
C ASN A 485 -21.77 13.39 19.95
N GLN A 486 -22.71 13.09 20.86
CA GLN A 486 -22.84 11.84 21.62
C GLN A 486 -21.66 11.52 22.57
N ALA A 487 -20.79 12.49 22.86
CA ALA A 487 -19.69 12.35 23.80
C ALA A 487 -19.85 13.30 25.00
N ASN A 488 -19.48 12.79 26.18
CA ASN A 488 -19.42 13.56 27.40
C ASN A 488 -18.13 14.37 27.43
N ALA A 489 -18.25 15.68 27.57
CA ALA A 489 -17.14 16.63 27.57
C ALA A 489 -17.30 17.65 28.71
N TYR A 490 -16.25 18.44 28.95
CA TYR A 490 -16.28 19.58 29.86
C TYR A 490 -16.24 20.93 29.13
N ASN A 491 -17.05 21.86 29.61
CA ASN A 491 -16.89 23.30 29.42
C ASN A 491 -16.15 23.88 30.64
N ILE A 492 -14.99 24.50 30.42
CA ILE A 492 -14.17 25.09 31.48
C ILE A 492 -14.59 26.54 31.66
N ARG A 493 -15.25 26.84 32.78
CA ARG A 493 -15.64 28.21 33.16
C ARG A 493 -14.47 28.98 33.77
N CYS A 494 -14.52 30.31 33.71
CA CYS A 494 -13.41 31.14 34.20
C CYS A 494 -13.44 31.32 35.70
N TYR A 495 -14.63 31.36 36.27
CA TYR A 495 -14.84 31.46 37.70
C TYR A 495 -15.59 30.24 38.21
N ALA A 496 -15.11 29.68 39.32
CA ALA A 496 -15.87 28.73 40.10
C ALA A 496 -17.14 29.40 40.66
N PRO A 497 -18.28 28.69 40.73
CA PRO A 497 -19.55 29.28 41.15
C PRO A 497 -19.49 29.90 42.56
N SER A 498 -20.05 31.09 42.72
CA SER A 498 -20.53 31.62 44.01
C SER A 498 -22.03 31.86 43.90
N ASP A 499 -22.80 31.24 44.80
CA ASP A 499 -24.16 31.58 45.18
C ASP A 499 -25.08 32.05 44.01
N HIS A 500 -25.07 31.29 42.91
CA HIS A 500 -25.92 31.41 41.72
C HIS A 500 -25.48 32.36 40.58
N SER A 501 -24.22 32.79 40.49
CA SER A 501 -23.71 33.28 39.19
C SER A 501 -22.27 32.86 38.91
N SER A 502 -22.11 31.85 38.05
CA SER A 502 -20.84 31.56 37.37
C SER A 502 -20.65 32.52 36.19
N GLN A 503 -19.46 33.09 36.04
CA GLN A 503 -19.13 33.94 34.88
C GLN A 503 -18.40 33.13 33.81
N ASP A 504 -18.93 33.19 32.58
CA ASP A 504 -18.30 32.61 31.39
C ASP A 504 -17.06 33.39 30.96
N CYS A 505 -16.17 32.74 30.24
CA CYS A 505 -14.81 33.22 30.01
C CYS A 505 -14.63 34.35 28.98
N ALA A 506 -15.70 34.85 28.35
CA ALA A 506 -15.55 35.90 27.34
C ALA A 506 -15.49 37.29 27.99
N THR A 507 -14.56 38.10 27.49
CA THR A 507 -14.08 39.39 28.03
C THR A 507 -15.17 40.37 28.49
N ALA A 508 -14.77 41.37 29.29
CA ALA A 508 -15.62 42.41 29.89
C ALA A 508 -16.57 43.16 28.93
N SER A 509 -16.41 43.00 27.61
CA SER A 509 -17.27 43.59 26.59
C SER A 509 -18.35 42.65 26.04
N LEU A 510 -18.24 41.31 26.11
CA LEU A 510 -19.28 40.36 25.65
C LEU A 510 -19.13 38.94 26.27
N PRO A 511 -19.57 38.68 27.52
CA PRO A 511 -19.73 37.31 28.00
C PRO A 511 -20.88 36.64 27.23
N ILE A 512 -20.58 35.83 26.22
CA ILE A 512 -21.59 34.95 25.61
C ILE A 512 -21.70 33.71 26.49
N GLN A 513 -22.91 33.44 26.97
CA GLN A 513 -23.19 32.32 27.86
C GLN A 513 -22.70 31.01 27.25
N GLY A 514 -21.92 30.21 27.99
CA GLY A 514 -21.39 28.94 27.54
C GLY A 514 -20.10 28.99 26.70
N THR A 515 -19.26 30.03 26.83
CA THR A 515 -17.99 30.12 26.08
C THR A 515 -16.79 29.61 26.88
N ILE A 516 -16.08 28.59 26.36
CA ILE A 516 -14.77 28.12 26.84
C ILE A 516 -13.70 29.08 26.33
N ASP A 517 -12.92 29.71 27.24
CA ASP A 517 -11.65 30.33 26.86
C ASP A 517 -10.54 29.30 26.90
N VAL A 518 -10.24 28.79 25.71
CA VAL A 518 -9.28 27.70 25.50
C VAL A 518 -7.87 28.13 25.88
N SER A 519 -7.57 29.44 25.79
CA SER A 519 -6.25 30.00 26.01
C SER A 519 -5.86 30.09 27.48
N HIS A 520 -6.79 30.53 28.33
CA HIS A 520 -6.58 30.58 29.77
C HIS A 520 -6.78 29.21 30.43
N ALA A 521 -7.64 28.37 29.87
CA ALA A 521 -7.89 27.02 30.37
C ALA A 521 -6.68 26.06 30.28
N GLY A 522 -5.64 26.39 29.50
CA GLY A 522 -4.44 25.55 29.40
C GLY A 522 -3.77 25.26 30.75
N ASP A 523 -3.68 26.25 31.64
CA ASP A 523 -3.09 26.05 32.99
C ASP A 523 -4.01 25.21 33.90
N THR A 524 -5.33 25.36 33.75
CA THR A 524 -6.34 24.51 34.41
C THR A 524 -6.17 23.05 34.00
N VAL A 525 -6.09 22.79 32.70
CA VAL A 525 -5.94 21.43 32.15
C VAL A 525 -4.61 20.81 32.58
N SER A 526 -3.52 21.58 32.52
CA SER A 526 -2.21 21.11 32.98
C SER A 526 -2.24 20.68 34.45
N PHE A 527 -2.86 21.48 35.32
CA PHE A 527 -2.99 21.13 36.73
C PHE A 527 -3.81 19.86 36.95
N ILE A 528 -4.96 19.72 36.28
CA ILE A 528 -5.80 18.51 36.39
C ILE A 528 -5.00 17.26 35.98
N ILE A 529 -4.29 17.33 34.85
CA ILE A 529 -3.49 16.22 34.33
C ILE A 529 -2.36 15.84 35.28
N GLU A 530 -1.58 16.83 35.73
CA GLU A 530 -0.42 16.58 36.58
C GLU A 530 -0.87 16.08 37.98
N ALA A 531 -1.97 16.63 38.52
CA ALA A 531 -2.56 16.16 39.76
C ALA A 531 -3.09 14.72 39.63
N TYR A 532 -3.74 14.37 38.51
CA TYR A 532 -4.15 13.01 38.20
C TYR A 532 -2.95 12.04 38.13
N LEU A 533 -1.89 12.43 37.42
CA LEU A 533 -0.65 11.65 37.33
C LEU A 533 0.02 11.43 38.69
N ALA A 534 -0.15 12.37 39.63
CA ALA A 534 0.32 12.27 41.00
C ALA A 534 -0.66 11.57 41.96
N GLY A 535 -1.64 10.82 41.44
CA GLY A 535 -2.60 10.05 42.24
C GLY A 535 -3.93 10.77 42.55
N GLY A 536 -4.20 11.90 41.88
CA GLY A 536 -5.48 12.59 41.87
C GLY A 536 -5.86 13.35 43.14
N PHE A 537 -5.20 13.07 44.28
CA PHE A 537 -5.47 13.66 45.60
C PHE A 537 -6.93 13.51 46.07
N GLY A 538 -7.65 12.51 45.53
CA GLY A 538 -9.09 12.32 45.75
C GLY A 538 -9.99 13.37 45.07
N VAL A 539 -9.44 14.20 44.18
CA VAL A 539 -10.17 15.25 43.46
C VAL A 539 -10.41 14.86 42.01
N PHE A 540 -9.34 14.56 41.26
CA PHE A 540 -9.41 14.29 39.82
C PHE A 540 -9.26 12.80 39.53
N ASP A 541 -10.08 12.29 38.62
CA ASP A 541 -10.15 10.87 38.26
C ASP A 541 -10.04 10.67 36.74
N GLN A 542 -10.01 9.39 36.32
CA GLN A 542 -9.87 9.04 34.90
C GLN A 542 -11.03 9.57 34.04
N GLN A 543 -12.24 9.69 34.59
CA GLN A 543 -13.38 10.21 33.84
C GLN A 543 -13.20 11.70 33.53
N ASP A 544 -12.53 12.45 34.41
CA ASP A 544 -12.18 13.84 34.13
C ASP A 544 -11.24 13.95 32.91
N ILE A 545 -10.23 13.07 32.84
CA ILE A 545 -9.28 13.02 31.73
C ILE A 545 -9.98 12.65 30.41
N ILE A 546 -10.89 11.67 30.44
CA ILE A 546 -11.69 11.27 29.26
C ILE A 546 -12.55 12.44 28.79
N ARG A 547 -13.25 13.12 29.71
CA ARG A 547 -14.11 14.28 29.36
C ARG A 547 -13.29 15.43 28.78
N LEU A 548 -12.13 15.75 29.33
CA LEU A 548 -11.22 16.77 28.78
C LEU A 548 -10.70 16.38 27.40
N SER A 549 -10.37 15.11 27.17
CA SER A 549 -9.95 14.62 25.84
C SER A 549 -11.08 14.77 24.83
N ASN A 550 -12.33 14.48 25.23
CA ASN A 550 -13.51 14.72 24.41
C ASN A 550 -13.77 16.22 24.19
N THR A 551 -13.49 17.09 25.16
CA THR A 551 -13.53 18.55 24.96
C THR A 551 -12.62 18.96 23.81
N VAL A 552 -11.39 18.45 23.73
CA VAL A 552 -10.49 18.77 22.61
C VAL A 552 -11.08 18.30 21.28
N LYS A 553 -11.45 17.01 21.21
CA LYS A 553 -11.92 16.38 19.97
C LYS A 553 -13.24 16.97 19.47
N LYS A 554 -14.21 17.23 20.36
CA LYS A 554 -15.61 17.48 19.98
C LYS A 554 -16.07 18.94 20.17
N LEU A 555 -15.29 19.75 20.90
CA LEU A 555 -15.61 21.16 21.16
C LEU A 555 -14.54 22.09 20.57
N ILE A 556 -13.28 21.88 20.95
CA ILE A 556 -12.18 22.76 20.55
C ILE A 556 -11.88 22.59 19.06
N ILE A 557 -11.84 21.36 18.57
CA ILE A 557 -11.77 21.05 17.15
C ILE A 557 -13.21 20.95 16.64
N SER A 558 -13.63 21.91 15.82
CA SER A 558 -14.99 21.89 15.26
C SER A 558 -15.10 20.93 14.08
N ASP A 559 -16.10 20.04 14.09
CA ASP A 559 -16.40 19.17 12.95
C ASP A 559 -16.76 19.95 11.67
N SER A 560 -17.32 21.17 11.79
CA SER A 560 -17.72 21.99 10.62
C SER A 560 -16.55 22.71 9.93
N ASP A 561 -15.61 23.23 10.73
CA ASP A 561 -14.54 24.11 10.23
C ASP A 561 -13.17 23.45 10.29
N GLN A 562 -13.10 22.31 10.99
CA GLN A 562 -11.91 21.50 11.24
C GLN A 562 -10.77 22.33 11.86
N LYS A 563 -11.08 23.33 12.68
CA LYS A 563 -10.06 24.26 13.24
C LYS A 563 -10.12 24.26 14.76
N PHE A 564 -8.97 24.47 15.40
CA PHE A 564 -8.92 24.84 16.82
C PHE A 564 -9.57 26.20 17.00
N ARG A 565 -10.54 26.29 17.91
CA ARG A 565 -11.21 27.53 18.29
C ARG A 565 -10.58 28.11 19.57
N SER A 566 -10.38 29.43 19.59
CA SER A 566 -9.93 30.20 20.76
C SER A 566 -11.01 30.29 21.84
N ASN A 567 -12.25 30.46 21.39
CA ASN A 567 -13.45 30.52 22.19
C ASN A 567 -14.46 29.49 21.67
N VAL A 568 -14.90 28.54 22.50
CA VAL A 568 -15.84 27.49 22.08
C VAL A 568 -17.16 27.63 22.80
N CYS A 569 -18.26 27.67 22.05
CA CYS A 569 -19.58 27.65 22.63
C CYS A 569 -20.06 26.24 22.97
N SER A 570 -20.55 26.05 24.18
CA SER A 570 -21.13 24.81 24.71
C SER A 570 -22.62 24.66 24.42
N ILE A 571 -23.28 25.67 23.85
CA ILE A 571 -24.73 25.69 23.58
C ILE A 571 -25.09 26.29 22.21
N ASP A 572 -26.19 25.80 21.60
CA ASP A 572 -26.68 26.20 20.27
C ASP A 572 -26.99 27.70 20.13
N THR A 573 -27.24 28.41 21.23
CA THR A 573 -27.64 29.82 21.26
C THR A 573 -26.52 30.80 20.86
N CYS A 574 -25.25 30.37 20.84
CA CYS A 574 -24.15 31.17 20.29
C CYS A 574 -24.17 31.32 18.75
N SER A 575 -25.06 30.61 18.06
CA SER A 575 -25.10 30.57 16.59
C SER A 575 -25.40 31.90 15.91
N TYR A 576 -26.01 32.88 16.60
CA TYR A 576 -26.53 34.09 15.98
C TYR A 576 -25.44 35.12 15.56
N ASN A 577 -24.25 35.09 16.16
CA ASN A 577 -23.20 36.11 15.96
C ASN A 577 -21.83 35.56 15.47
N ARG A 578 -21.79 34.35 14.90
CA ARG A 578 -20.54 33.67 14.47
C ARG A 578 -19.69 34.47 13.47
N GLY A 579 -20.29 35.38 12.70
CA GLY A 579 -19.62 36.12 11.62
C GLY A 579 -18.88 37.39 12.04
N THR A 580 -19.20 37.97 13.21
CA THR A 580 -18.82 39.34 13.59
C THR A 580 -17.85 39.43 14.76
N ASP A 581 -17.56 38.33 15.46
CA ASP A 581 -16.65 38.35 16.61
C ASP A 581 -15.16 38.25 16.17
N PRO A 582 -14.35 39.32 16.33
CA PRO A 582 -12.92 39.29 16.03
C PRO A 582 -12.13 38.31 16.91
N TYR A 583 -12.65 37.88 18.07
CA TYR A 583 -12.04 36.90 18.95
C TYR A 583 -12.32 35.45 18.52
N TYR A 584 -13.34 35.22 17.68
CA TYR A 584 -13.64 33.92 17.04
C TYR A 584 -12.61 33.53 15.97
N ARG A 585 -11.89 34.53 15.41
CA ARG A 585 -10.88 34.35 14.37
C ARG A 585 -9.45 34.35 14.90
N ASN A 586 -9.25 34.30 16.22
CA ASN A 586 -7.91 34.32 16.78
C ASN A 586 -7.31 32.91 16.83
N ILE A 587 -6.13 32.78 16.23
CA ILE A 587 -5.46 31.53 15.88
C ILE A 587 -5.07 30.79 17.16
N GLY A 588 -5.84 29.76 17.55
CA GLY A 588 -5.40 28.68 18.44
C GLY A 588 -4.54 29.10 19.63
N ALA A 589 -4.99 30.10 20.41
CA ALA A 589 -4.24 30.59 21.57
C ALA A 589 -4.01 29.42 22.57
N TYR A 590 -2.75 28.97 22.60
CA TYR A 590 -2.15 28.00 23.53
C TYR A 590 -2.83 26.62 23.65
N GLN A 591 -2.96 25.88 22.54
CA GLN A 591 -3.23 24.42 22.52
C GLN A 591 -2.14 23.57 23.21
N SER A 592 -1.08 24.21 23.68
CA SER A 592 0.14 23.54 24.04
C SER A 592 -0.03 22.63 25.26
N GLN A 593 -0.71 23.10 26.31
CA GLN A 593 -1.06 22.25 27.46
C GLN A 593 -2.18 21.25 27.14
N TRP A 594 -3.08 21.57 26.21
CA TRP A 594 -4.14 20.64 25.78
C TRP A 594 -3.56 19.41 25.07
N ALA A 595 -2.43 19.56 24.36
CA ALA A 595 -1.71 18.45 23.75
C ALA A 595 -1.24 17.39 24.77
N LYS A 596 -1.10 17.74 26.07
CA LYS A 596 -0.82 16.75 27.13
C LYS A 596 -1.89 15.65 27.21
N LEU A 597 -3.13 15.90 26.80
CA LEU A 597 -4.19 14.89 26.82
C LEU A 597 -3.94 13.75 25.82
N ALA A 598 -3.12 13.99 24.78
CA ALA A 598 -2.77 12.97 23.79
C ALA A 598 -2.08 11.75 24.42
N GLN A 599 -1.47 11.89 25.60
CA GLN A 599 -0.87 10.76 26.33
C GLN A 599 -1.91 9.77 26.88
N PHE A 600 -3.18 10.15 26.95
CA PHE A 600 -4.27 9.33 27.50
C PHE A 600 -5.29 8.90 26.45
N ASP A 601 -5.24 9.48 25.25
CA ASP A 601 -6.22 9.26 24.19
C ASP A 601 -5.50 9.04 22.85
N PRO A 602 -5.41 7.77 22.38
CA PRO A 602 -4.77 7.44 21.11
C PRO A 602 -5.38 8.14 19.90
N ALA A 603 -6.70 8.37 19.90
CA ALA A 603 -7.35 9.09 18.81
C ALA A 603 -6.90 10.55 18.79
N LEU A 604 -6.75 11.17 19.97
CA LEU A 604 -6.23 12.53 20.07
C LEU A 604 -4.75 12.61 19.64
N LEU A 605 -3.94 11.61 19.98
CA LEU A 605 -2.56 11.51 19.51
C LEU A 605 -2.48 11.46 17.97
N ASP A 606 -3.30 10.64 17.32
CA ASP A 606 -3.34 10.54 15.86
C ASP A 606 -3.80 11.86 15.21
N ILE A 607 -4.76 12.57 15.81
CA ILE A 607 -5.19 13.91 15.37
C ILE A 607 -4.00 14.88 15.34
N TYR A 608 -3.23 14.95 16.45
CA TYR A 608 -2.07 15.85 16.54
C TYR A 608 -0.94 15.43 15.59
N LEU A 609 -0.61 14.14 15.50
CA LEU A 609 0.43 13.65 14.58
C LEU A 609 0.07 13.94 13.12
N TYR A 610 -1.21 13.75 12.75
CA TYR A 610 -1.69 14.14 11.43
C TYR A 610 -1.51 15.64 11.19
N TRP A 611 -1.98 16.49 12.11
CA TRP A 611 -1.84 17.94 11.97
C TRP A 611 -0.38 18.36 11.84
N LEU A 612 0.52 17.86 12.69
CA LEU A 612 1.96 18.16 12.60
C LEU A 612 2.57 17.75 11.25
N SER A 613 2.15 16.62 10.67
CA SER A 613 2.61 16.20 9.35
C SER A 613 2.22 17.19 8.24
N THR A 614 1.03 17.79 8.32
CA THR A 614 0.57 18.83 7.38
C THR A 614 1.38 20.13 7.50
N GLN A 615 2.08 20.33 8.61
CA GLN A 615 2.93 21.49 8.88
C GLN A 615 4.39 21.26 8.44
N GLY A 616 4.66 20.17 7.71
CA GLY A 616 6.01 19.82 7.23
C GLY A 616 6.91 19.21 8.30
N ILE A 617 6.36 18.82 9.45
CA ILE A 617 7.10 18.06 10.46
C ILE A 617 7.11 16.60 10.06
N ASN A 618 8.29 15.97 10.04
CA ASN A 618 8.45 14.58 9.62
C ASN A 618 7.96 13.60 10.72
N VAL A 619 6.64 13.50 10.86
CA VAL A 619 5.93 12.61 11.79
C VAL A 619 4.76 11.96 11.04
N SER A 620 4.20 10.87 11.59
CA SER A 620 3.05 10.19 10.98
C SER A 620 2.12 9.62 12.05
N PRO A 621 0.79 9.78 11.90
CA PRO A 621 -0.19 9.11 12.78
C PRO A 621 -0.22 7.60 12.52
N LYS A 622 -0.76 6.81 13.47
CA LYS A 622 -0.94 5.35 13.32
C LYS A 622 -2.01 5.00 12.29
N GLY A 623 -2.98 5.89 12.08
CA GLY A 623 -4.03 5.78 11.07
C GLY A 623 -4.56 7.15 10.65
N GLU A 624 -5.53 7.16 9.75
CA GLU A 624 -6.29 8.39 9.45
C GLU A 624 -7.19 8.70 10.67
N PRO A 625 -7.02 9.87 11.31
CA PRO A 625 -7.82 10.21 12.49
C PRO A 625 -9.27 10.49 12.11
N GLU A 626 -10.20 10.19 13.01
CA GLU A 626 -11.64 10.47 12.84
C GLU A 626 -11.92 11.96 12.59
N ILE A 627 -11.06 12.83 13.13
CA ILE A 627 -11.19 14.28 13.04
C ILE A 627 -9.91 14.84 12.43
N LEU A 628 -10.05 15.57 11.32
CA LEU A 628 -8.92 16.22 10.66
C LEU A 628 -8.87 17.69 11.09
N ILE A 629 -7.65 18.20 11.27
CA ILE A 629 -7.41 19.64 11.45
C ILE A 629 -7.12 20.25 10.07
N ASN A 630 -7.74 21.38 9.79
CA ASN A 630 -7.64 22.14 8.56
C ASN A 630 -6.18 22.51 8.30
N GLN A 631 -5.67 22.09 7.15
CA GLN A 631 -4.26 22.24 6.77
C GLN A 631 -3.80 23.70 6.67
N ALA A 632 -4.72 24.65 6.46
CA ALA A 632 -4.41 26.07 6.46
C ALA A 632 -4.12 26.64 7.86
N GLN A 633 -4.45 25.90 8.93
CA GLN A 633 -4.20 26.33 10.30
C GLN A 633 -2.73 26.14 10.68
N ARG A 634 -2.02 27.27 10.83
CA ARG A 634 -0.61 27.31 11.24
C ARG A 634 -0.43 26.96 12.71
N LEU A 635 0.73 26.40 13.03
CA LEU A 635 1.19 26.22 14.41
C LEU A 635 1.29 27.57 15.16
N PRO A 636 1.01 27.60 16.48
CA PRO A 636 1.10 28.83 17.27
C PRO A 636 2.56 29.31 17.37
N GLY A 637 2.75 30.63 17.43
CA GLY A 637 4.07 31.23 17.61
C GLY A 637 4.65 31.04 19.02
N GLY A 638 5.87 31.52 19.23
CA GLY A 638 6.52 31.54 20.54
C GLY A 638 6.73 30.15 21.14
N TYR A 639 6.50 30.03 22.45
CA TYR A 639 6.69 28.80 23.23
C TYR A 639 5.60 27.73 23.00
N GLY A 640 4.49 28.08 22.33
CA GLY A 640 3.36 27.15 22.10
C GLY A 640 3.73 25.99 21.18
N SER A 641 4.36 26.26 20.04
CA SER A 641 4.81 25.21 19.10
C SER A 641 5.77 24.20 19.76
N PRO A 642 6.88 24.64 20.40
CA PRO A 642 7.77 23.73 21.12
C PRO A 642 7.03 22.87 22.15
N ASN A 643 6.15 23.46 22.96
CA ASN A 643 5.42 22.72 23.97
C ASN A 643 4.46 21.68 23.36
N ILE A 644 3.80 21.97 22.22
CA ILE A 644 3.05 20.95 21.46
C ILE A 644 3.97 19.81 21.04
N PHE A 645 5.11 20.10 20.39
CA PHE A 645 6.01 19.05 19.92
C PHE A 645 6.48 18.14 21.06
N ALA A 646 6.81 18.73 22.20
CA ALA A 646 7.24 18.02 23.40
C ALA A 646 6.14 17.14 24.01
N ASN A 647 4.94 17.69 24.20
CA ASN A 647 3.80 16.95 24.73
C ASN A 647 3.41 15.78 23.82
N ILE A 648 3.47 15.97 22.51
CA ILE A 648 3.25 14.89 21.55
C ILE A 648 4.39 13.88 21.57
N ALA A 649 5.64 14.30 21.75
CA ALA A 649 6.77 13.38 21.89
C ALA A 649 6.58 12.48 23.13
N LEU A 650 6.21 13.06 24.27
CA LEU A 650 5.93 12.32 25.50
C LEU A 650 4.73 11.39 25.34
N ALA A 651 3.65 11.85 24.68
CA ALA A 651 2.49 11.02 24.37
C ALA A 651 2.85 9.82 23.47
N VAL A 652 3.75 10.00 22.49
CA VAL A 652 4.22 8.88 21.66
C VAL A 652 4.94 7.84 22.51
N VAL A 653 5.84 8.26 23.41
CA VAL A 653 6.59 7.33 24.27
C VAL A 653 5.66 6.58 25.22
N LYS A 654 4.66 7.26 25.79
CA LYS A 654 3.69 6.62 26.69
C LYS A 654 2.68 5.71 25.99
N ALA A 655 2.51 5.85 24.67
CA ALA A 655 1.61 5.03 23.85
C ALA A 655 2.31 3.82 23.20
N GLN A 656 3.60 3.63 23.47
CA GLN A 656 4.41 2.44 23.16
C GLN A 656 4.45 1.54 24.39
#